data_AF-A0A1G2QCU2-F1
#
_entry.id   AF-A0A1G2QCU2-F1
#
_cell.length_a   1.000
_cell.length_b   1.000
_cell.length_c   1.000
_cell.angle_alpha   90.00
_cell.angle_beta   90.00
_cell.angle_gamma   90.00
#
_symmetry.space_group_name_H-M   'P 1'
#
loop_
_entity.id
_entity.type
_entity.pdbx_description
1 polymer ?
#
loop_
_entity_poly.entity_id
_entity_poly.type
_entity_poly.pdbx_seq_one_letter_code
_entity_poly.pdbx_strand_id
1 'polypeptide(L)'
;MPLKEDKYKLYLASGIRLWTLFFKDGYSPYFNKKVSLFEPALIDNQYTGEHRKIPIKIATKDLGEINKCDAVLAYMKMYDTQGNGPTGTDSSWECGYAIGQEKPTIMLVEDLEHLDYYTSQWMVTFSIGAILTTDKEVAESARHSDKFTHTAILLCENKEQFEDKIIEYLDKYYRSIYAREGEINYSVDQEIRKYVDEKNLQEFFEECQSGIPVEDKPTTWYYDKKTKYNDPTTYLAVCTSEVERAGRLENIIENNFNDLPQVLKSEIGQLLEQMENDGASHVAEMASYWLNIPAAKVKDRRQGKKKTRPTIFYELFDLVSHHIVASERYFEADFVYKAGAVIEIYNWLNTYAIDDVFDSSATRQGESTLHEKYGSRRNALLVGGIGHCLALYLLYELTKKQPEAAKDLLSSLNNVQKLMYLGQPHDIALTFDSRWQLKSFIKKNSLDTALQLYFKRIYGICGAFYEEIGRMAMKATNVGAQFYDQEEVEEACVSIARQFGLVQMIRNDLGDFITAADMPGMSKGMKDTSHNDIAEGKLTLPVIYTLFSPEVSTRDKKIVIRALGNRRLKDSARAEISRIIWESGAIEFSLQFIDYYVRAVRRQYVRHINETPTRLKWILKLMDITPLIDISFRRVALDRKWRKLEPLPFSDDMVGELDKLAERGNFLESRK
;
A
#
# COMPACT_ATOMS: atom_id res chain seq x y z
N MET A 1 -8.48 -46.75 -11.41
CA MET A 1 -9.02 -45.45 -10.96
C MET A 1 -7.87 -44.47 -10.97
N PRO A 2 -7.99 -43.27 -11.56
CA PRO A 2 -6.96 -42.26 -11.38
C PRO A 2 -6.90 -41.93 -9.88
N LEU A 3 -5.71 -41.88 -9.30
CA LEU A 3 -5.49 -41.33 -7.96
C LEU A 3 -6.09 -39.93 -7.96
N LYS A 4 -7.07 -39.68 -7.08
CA LYS A 4 -7.57 -38.33 -6.83
C LYS A 4 -6.35 -37.49 -6.44
N GLU A 5 -6.00 -36.49 -7.23
CA GLU A 5 -5.00 -35.51 -6.81
C GLU A 5 -5.54 -34.75 -5.59
N ASP A 6 -4.78 -34.77 -4.50
CA ASP A 6 -5.04 -33.93 -3.34
C ASP A 6 -4.91 -32.46 -3.77
N LYS A 7 -5.88 -31.64 -3.37
CA LYS A 7 -5.95 -30.22 -3.69
C LYS A 7 -5.04 -29.39 -2.80
N TYR A 8 -4.95 -29.73 -1.51
CA TYR A 8 -4.10 -29.06 -0.54
C TYR A 8 -3.44 -30.08 0.39
N LYS A 9 -2.24 -29.77 0.87
CA LYS A 9 -1.50 -30.51 1.88
C LYS A 9 -1.54 -29.76 3.21
N LEU A 10 -1.93 -30.43 4.27
CA LEU A 10 -1.89 -29.91 5.63
C LEU A 10 -0.79 -30.60 6.43
N TYR A 11 -0.22 -29.86 7.36
CA TYR A 11 0.60 -30.42 8.43
C TYR A 11 -0.18 -30.33 9.75
N LEU A 12 -0.35 -31.45 10.45
CA LEU A 12 -0.94 -31.46 11.78
C LEU A 12 0.11 -31.01 12.80
N ALA A 13 -0.03 -29.78 13.31
CA ALA A 13 0.69 -29.33 14.48
C ALA A 13 -0.03 -29.87 15.72
N SER A 14 0.43 -31.03 16.20
CA SER A 14 -0.06 -31.68 17.41
C SER A 14 0.98 -32.63 17.97
N GLY A 15 1.09 -32.69 19.30
CA GLY A 15 1.95 -33.68 19.95
C GLY A 15 1.47 -35.12 19.70
N ILE A 16 2.39 -36.08 19.63
CA ILE A 16 2.08 -37.51 19.39
C ILE A 16 1.02 -38.03 20.36
N ARG A 17 1.07 -37.59 21.61
CA ARG A 17 0.11 -38.00 22.63
C ARG A 17 -1.29 -37.42 22.38
N LEU A 18 -1.39 -36.13 22.07
CA LEU A 18 -2.67 -35.50 21.71
C LEU A 18 -3.26 -36.13 20.46
N TRP A 19 -2.40 -36.41 19.47
CA TRP A 19 -2.81 -37.12 18.28
C TRP A 19 -3.38 -38.49 18.61
N THR A 20 -2.67 -39.30 19.40
CA THR A 20 -3.08 -40.67 19.73
C THR A 20 -4.38 -40.70 20.53
N LEU A 21 -4.51 -39.82 21.52
CA LEU A 21 -5.63 -39.86 22.46
C LEU A 21 -6.91 -39.20 21.93
N PHE A 22 -6.78 -38.18 21.08
CA PHE A 22 -7.92 -37.34 20.72
C PHE A 22 -8.07 -37.14 19.21
N PHE A 23 -6.97 -36.98 18.48
CA PHE A 23 -7.06 -36.61 17.06
C PHE A 23 -7.35 -37.80 16.14
N LYS A 24 -6.61 -38.91 16.32
CA LYS A 24 -6.56 -40.03 15.39
C LYS A 24 -7.93 -40.60 15.07
N ASP A 25 -8.69 -40.97 16.10
CA ASP A 25 -9.99 -41.61 15.89
C ASP A 25 -11.11 -40.55 15.73
N GLY A 26 -10.92 -39.36 16.30
CA GLY A 26 -11.92 -38.30 16.33
C GLY A 26 -11.94 -37.36 15.12
N TYR A 27 -10.83 -37.26 14.37
CA TYR A 27 -10.63 -36.25 13.33
C TYR A 27 -9.93 -36.73 12.06
N SER A 28 -8.91 -37.60 12.13
CA SER A 28 -8.21 -38.09 10.93
C SER A 28 -9.14 -38.64 9.84
N PRO A 29 -10.25 -39.37 10.14
CA PRO A 29 -11.17 -39.86 9.11
C PRO A 29 -11.86 -38.78 8.28
N TYR A 30 -11.83 -37.52 8.71
CA TYR A 30 -12.49 -36.40 8.04
C TYR A 30 -11.56 -35.61 7.10
N PHE A 31 -10.28 -35.99 6.98
CA PHE A 31 -9.29 -35.36 6.09
C PHE A 31 -8.74 -36.37 5.08
N ASN A 32 -9.63 -36.93 4.24
CA ASN A 32 -9.28 -38.04 3.33
C ASN A 32 -9.88 -37.95 1.92
N LYS A 33 -10.53 -36.84 1.53
CA LYS A 33 -11.21 -36.76 0.23
C LYS A 33 -10.43 -35.99 -0.84
N LYS A 34 -9.83 -34.87 -0.47
CA LYS A 34 -9.23 -33.81 -1.31
C LYS A 34 -8.09 -33.07 -0.59
N VAL A 35 -7.85 -33.31 0.68
CA VAL A 35 -6.77 -32.76 1.49
C VAL A 35 -5.91 -33.91 1.96
N SER A 36 -4.59 -33.74 1.81
CA SER A 36 -3.60 -34.65 2.40
C SER A 36 -3.20 -34.12 3.77
N LEU A 37 -3.51 -34.81 4.86
CA LEU A 37 -3.06 -34.43 6.19
C LEU A 37 -1.80 -35.22 6.57
N PHE A 38 -0.70 -34.51 6.76
CA PHE A 38 0.52 -35.08 7.33
C PHE A 38 0.41 -35.11 8.85
N GLU A 39 0.49 -36.32 9.43
CA GLU A 39 0.41 -36.54 10.87
C GLU A 39 1.79 -36.94 11.41
N PRO A 40 2.47 -36.06 12.17
CA PRO A 40 3.87 -36.28 12.60
C PRO A 40 4.06 -37.57 13.39
N ALA A 41 3.03 -38.01 14.12
CA ALA A 41 3.04 -39.27 14.85
C ALA A 41 3.30 -40.51 13.98
N LEU A 42 3.03 -40.44 12.66
CA LEU A 42 3.29 -41.53 11.72
C LEU A 42 4.76 -41.63 11.27
N ILE A 43 5.60 -40.62 11.59
CA ILE A 43 7.02 -40.60 11.24
C ILE A 43 7.79 -41.70 11.97
N ASP A 44 7.43 -41.96 13.22
CA ASP A 44 8.11 -42.95 14.05
C ASP A 44 7.20 -43.41 15.20
N ASN A 45 6.52 -44.55 15.01
CA ASN A 45 5.65 -45.19 16.02
C ASN A 45 6.39 -45.57 17.33
N GLN A 46 7.71 -45.34 17.43
CA GLN A 46 8.53 -45.70 18.59
C GLN A 46 8.83 -44.53 19.54
N TYR A 47 8.53 -43.28 19.18
CA TYR A 47 8.77 -42.15 20.09
C TYR A 47 7.53 -41.87 20.96
N THR A 48 7.50 -42.47 22.15
CA THR A 48 6.54 -42.16 23.22
C THR A 48 7.12 -41.19 24.26
N GLY A 49 8.18 -40.46 23.88
CA GLY A 49 9.00 -39.68 24.79
C GLY A 49 8.42 -38.33 25.21
N GLU A 50 9.01 -37.76 26.26
CA GLU A 50 8.69 -36.44 26.81
C GLU A 50 8.90 -35.34 25.76
N HIS A 51 7.89 -34.49 25.52
CA HIS A 51 7.88 -33.43 24.49
C HIS A 51 9.09 -32.46 24.55
N ARG A 52 9.80 -32.41 25.67
CA ARG A 52 11.01 -31.59 25.86
C ARG A 52 12.25 -32.14 25.16
N LYS A 53 12.20 -33.36 24.61
CA LYS A 53 13.36 -34.07 24.06
C LYS A 53 13.12 -34.58 22.64
N ILE A 54 12.49 -33.78 21.78
CA ILE A 54 12.29 -34.13 20.36
C ILE A 54 13.68 -34.37 19.71
N PRO A 55 13.97 -35.58 19.21
CA PRO A 55 15.22 -35.85 18.52
C PRO A 55 15.37 -34.92 17.31
N ILE A 56 16.57 -34.37 17.09
CA ILE A 56 16.84 -33.45 15.98
C ILE A 56 16.45 -34.02 14.60
N LYS A 57 16.53 -35.34 14.44
CA LYS A 57 16.10 -36.04 13.21
C LYS A 57 14.59 -35.94 12.98
N ILE A 58 13.79 -36.02 14.04
CA ILE A 58 12.32 -35.85 13.97
C ILE A 58 12.01 -34.39 13.66
N ALA A 59 12.58 -33.46 14.42
CA ALA A 59 12.40 -32.02 14.18
C ALA A 59 12.80 -31.59 12.75
N THR A 60 13.92 -32.10 12.21
CA THR A 60 14.34 -31.80 10.84
C THR A 60 13.36 -32.35 9.80
N LYS A 61 12.77 -33.52 10.06
CA LYS A 61 11.77 -34.12 9.17
C LYS A 61 10.46 -33.34 9.23
N ASP A 62 10.00 -32.98 10.43
CA ASP A 62 8.82 -32.13 10.64
C ASP A 62 8.96 -30.79 9.91
N LEU A 63 10.10 -30.10 10.08
CA LEU A 63 10.39 -28.86 9.34
C LEU A 63 10.35 -29.08 7.82
N GLY A 64 10.89 -30.20 7.35
CA GLY A 64 10.85 -30.60 5.93
C GLY A 64 9.43 -30.79 5.42
N GLU A 65 8.52 -31.34 6.23
CA GLU A 65 7.12 -31.57 5.86
C GLU A 65 6.27 -30.31 6.00
N ILE A 66 6.49 -29.49 7.04
CA ILE A 66 5.89 -28.15 7.16
C ILE A 66 6.23 -27.32 5.92
N ASN A 67 7.48 -27.35 5.46
CA ASN A 67 7.87 -26.61 4.25
C ASN A 67 7.10 -27.04 3.00
N LYS A 68 6.70 -28.31 2.89
CA LYS A 68 5.94 -28.85 1.76
C LYS A 68 4.43 -28.69 1.88
N CYS A 69 3.90 -28.37 3.06
CA CYS A 69 2.45 -28.24 3.25
C CYS A 69 1.94 -26.88 2.74
N ASP A 70 0.66 -26.83 2.41
CA ASP A 70 -0.06 -25.59 2.11
C ASP A 70 -0.59 -24.95 3.39
N ALA A 71 -0.92 -25.67 4.45
CA ALA A 71 -1.36 -25.03 5.69
C ALA A 71 -1.04 -25.88 6.91
N VAL A 72 -1.16 -25.29 8.09
CA VAL A 72 -1.06 -26.00 9.36
C VAL A 72 -2.43 -26.13 9.98
N LEU A 73 -2.79 -27.36 10.34
CA LEU A 73 -3.92 -27.64 11.22
C LEU A 73 -3.36 -27.79 12.63
N ALA A 74 -3.64 -26.83 13.50
CA ALA A 74 -3.21 -26.86 14.89
C ALA A 74 -4.28 -27.57 15.73
N TYR A 75 -3.86 -28.55 16.53
CA TYR A 75 -4.70 -29.20 17.54
C TYR A 75 -3.93 -29.30 18.87
N MET A 76 -4.21 -28.35 19.76
CA MET A 76 -3.47 -28.13 21.01
C MET A 76 -4.43 -28.14 22.20
N LYS A 77 -4.27 -29.09 23.11
CA LYS A 77 -5.01 -29.13 24.38
C LYS A 77 -4.08 -29.26 25.58
N MET A 78 -4.54 -28.81 26.74
CA MET A 78 -3.92 -29.24 27.99
C MET A 78 -4.02 -30.76 28.14
N TYR A 79 -2.94 -31.39 28.60
CA TYR A 79 -2.92 -32.80 28.95
C TYR A 79 -2.01 -33.04 30.16
N ASP A 80 -2.35 -34.05 30.96
CA ASP A 80 -1.57 -34.43 32.15
C ASP A 80 -0.27 -35.14 31.73
N THR A 81 0.88 -34.51 31.99
CA THR A 81 2.18 -35.16 31.84
C THR A 81 2.38 -36.12 33.00
N GLN A 82 2.46 -37.44 32.74
CA GLN A 82 2.67 -38.41 33.82
C GLN A 82 3.96 -38.05 34.59
N GLY A 83 3.79 -37.66 35.87
CA GLY A 83 4.87 -37.39 36.81
C GLY A 83 5.18 -35.90 37.04
N ASN A 84 4.36 -35.20 37.85
CA ASN A 84 4.61 -33.90 38.52
C ASN A 84 5.34 -32.79 37.71
N GLY A 85 5.38 -32.89 36.39
CA GLY A 85 5.92 -31.87 35.51
C GLY A 85 4.87 -30.77 35.27
N PRO A 86 5.28 -29.55 34.90
CA PRO A 86 4.35 -28.57 34.35
C PRO A 86 3.59 -29.17 33.17
N THR A 87 2.29 -28.87 33.10
CA THR A 87 1.40 -29.22 31.98
C THR A 87 2.08 -28.92 30.64
N GLY A 88 2.18 -29.93 29.78
CA GLY A 88 2.89 -29.82 28.51
C GLY A 88 2.13 -28.99 27.49
N THR A 89 2.85 -28.13 26.74
CA THR A 89 2.34 -27.43 25.57
C THR A 89 3.00 -28.04 24.33
N ASP A 90 2.32 -28.95 23.65
CA ASP A 90 2.85 -29.53 22.41
C ASP A 90 2.43 -28.65 21.23
N SER A 91 3.32 -28.47 20.24
CA SER A 91 3.11 -27.87 18.90
C SER A 91 3.09 -26.35 18.70
N SER A 92 3.35 -25.54 19.75
CA SER A 92 3.48 -24.07 19.61
C SER A 92 4.65 -23.64 18.71
N TRP A 93 5.75 -24.39 18.71
CA TRP A 93 6.92 -24.12 17.86
C TRP A 93 6.65 -24.47 16.38
N GLU A 94 5.89 -25.52 16.09
CA GLU A 94 5.50 -25.92 14.72
C GLU A 94 4.59 -24.85 14.11
N CYS A 95 3.62 -24.39 14.90
CA CYS A 95 2.77 -23.26 14.54
C CYS A 95 3.62 -22.01 14.30
N GLY A 96 4.52 -21.65 15.23
CA GLY A 96 5.40 -20.50 15.09
C GLY A 96 6.29 -20.55 13.85
N TYR A 97 6.87 -21.73 13.54
CA TYR A 97 7.68 -21.92 12.33
C TYR A 97 6.84 -21.76 11.06
N ALA A 98 5.67 -22.40 11.01
CA ALA A 98 4.77 -22.32 9.86
C ALA A 98 4.24 -20.89 9.61
N ILE A 99 3.87 -20.19 10.68
CA ILE A 99 3.49 -18.79 10.68
C ILE A 99 4.63 -17.94 10.08
N GLY A 100 5.89 -18.18 10.51
CA GLY A 100 7.07 -17.53 9.93
C GLY A 100 7.24 -17.81 8.43
N GLN A 101 6.78 -18.97 7.95
CA GLN A 101 6.77 -19.36 6.54
C GLN A 101 5.51 -18.90 5.77
N GLU A 102 4.68 -18.00 6.32
CA GLU A 102 3.42 -17.53 5.70
C GLU A 102 2.39 -18.65 5.43
N LYS A 103 2.44 -19.74 6.19
CA LYS A 103 1.44 -20.80 6.06
C LYS A 103 0.25 -20.46 6.96
N PRO A 104 -0.98 -20.46 6.44
CA PRO A 104 -2.16 -20.23 7.25
C PRO A 104 -2.25 -21.31 8.31
N THR A 105 -2.45 -20.88 9.55
CA THR A 105 -2.63 -21.77 10.69
C THR A 105 -4.12 -21.81 11.03
N ILE A 106 -4.71 -22.99 10.99
CA ILE A 106 -6.12 -23.26 11.23
C ILE A 106 -6.20 -24.01 12.54
N MET A 107 -6.89 -23.46 13.54
CA MET A 107 -7.09 -24.17 14.80
C MET A 107 -8.33 -25.02 14.72
N LEU A 108 -8.23 -26.26 15.16
CA LEU A 108 -9.40 -27.08 15.41
C LEU A 108 -9.81 -26.93 16.87
N VAL A 109 -10.96 -26.30 17.12
CA VAL A 109 -11.47 -26.01 18.47
C VAL A 109 -12.77 -26.77 18.71
N GLU A 110 -12.82 -27.47 19.83
CA GLU A 110 -13.92 -28.41 20.15
C GLU A 110 -14.99 -27.78 21.02
N ASP A 111 -14.57 -27.00 22.01
CA ASP A 111 -15.38 -26.47 23.10
C ASP A 111 -14.75 -25.17 23.64
N LEU A 112 -15.45 -24.50 24.57
CA LEU A 112 -15.00 -23.23 25.14
C LEU A 112 -13.74 -23.37 26.01
N GLU A 113 -13.54 -24.50 26.68
CA GLU A 113 -12.32 -24.73 27.48
C GLU A 113 -11.09 -24.85 26.57
N HIS A 114 -11.25 -25.53 25.43
CA HIS A 114 -10.25 -25.63 24.39
C HIS A 114 -9.96 -24.26 23.77
N LEU A 115 -11.00 -23.45 23.50
CA LEU A 115 -10.83 -22.07 23.02
C LEU A 115 -10.04 -21.23 24.03
N ASP A 116 -10.41 -21.29 25.31
CA ASP A 116 -9.76 -20.54 26.39
C ASP A 116 -8.29 -20.93 26.53
N TYR A 117 -7.98 -22.23 26.45
CA TYR A 117 -6.61 -22.71 26.41
C TYR A 117 -5.83 -22.06 25.27
N TYR A 118 -6.37 -22.04 24.05
CA TYR A 118 -5.71 -21.35 22.94
C TYR A 118 -5.55 -19.84 23.16
N THR A 119 -6.48 -19.18 23.84
CA THR A 119 -6.33 -17.76 24.17
C THR A 119 -5.15 -17.51 25.11
N SER A 120 -4.73 -18.51 25.88
CA SER A 120 -3.56 -18.44 26.76
C SER A 120 -2.22 -18.65 26.02
N GLN A 121 -2.24 -19.12 24.77
CA GLN A 121 -1.03 -19.46 23.99
C GLN A 121 -0.55 -18.29 23.11
N TRP A 122 0.07 -17.29 23.73
CA TRP A 122 0.40 -16.00 23.11
C TRP A 122 1.07 -16.07 21.72
N MET A 123 1.97 -17.04 21.48
CA MET A 123 2.66 -17.18 20.18
C MET A 123 1.74 -17.59 19.02
N VAL A 124 0.60 -18.21 19.30
CA VAL A 124 -0.30 -18.73 18.28
C VAL A 124 -1.52 -17.84 18.14
N THR A 125 -2.07 -17.33 19.24
CA THR A 125 -3.37 -16.61 19.30
C THR A 125 -3.50 -15.44 18.31
N PHE A 126 -2.41 -14.71 18.05
CA PHE A 126 -2.45 -13.50 17.21
C PHE A 126 -2.03 -13.70 15.75
N SER A 127 -1.72 -14.92 15.35
CA SER A 127 -1.29 -15.25 13.99
C SER A 127 -2.08 -16.41 13.37
N ILE A 128 -3.20 -16.76 13.98
CA ILE A 128 -4.13 -17.75 13.44
C ILE A 128 -4.89 -17.16 12.26
N GLY A 129 -4.96 -17.94 11.19
CA GLY A 129 -5.74 -17.59 10.01
C GLY A 129 -7.21 -17.98 10.11
N ALA A 130 -7.52 -19.08 10.82
CA ALA A 130 -8.90 -19.54 10.99
C ALA A 130 -9.12 -20.39 12.25
N ILE A 131 -10.35 -20.37 12.78
CA ILE A 131 -10.86 -21.33 13.76
C ILE A 131 -11.88 -22.22 13.07
N LEU A 132 -11.64 -23.52 13.11
CA LEU A 132 -12.53 -24.58 12.65
C LEU A 132 -13.23 -25.21 13.84
N THR A 133 -14.55 -25.22 13.82
CA THR A 133 -15.35 -25.79 14.93
C THR A 133 -16.72 -26.25 14.44
N THR A 134 -17.31 -27.23 15.14
CA THR A 134 -18.74 -27.57 15.04
C THR A 134 -19.58 -26.88 16.10
N ASP A 135 -18.95 -26.27 17.11
CA ASP A 135 -19.63 -25.68 18.25
C ASP A 135 -20.00 -24.22 17.95
N LYS A 136 -21.30 -23.92 18.04
CA LYS A 136 -21.84 -22.58 17.80
C LYS A 136 -21.44 -21.59 18.90
N GLU A 137 -21.32 -22.05 20.14
CA GLU A 137 -20.88 -21.20 21.25
C GLU A 137 -19.41 -20.84 21.11
N VAL A 138 -18.57 -21.80 20.68
CA VAL A 138 -17.16 -21.52 20.33
C VAL A 138 -17.08 -20.50 19.20
N ALA A 139 -17.84 -20.71 18.12
CA ALA A 139 -17.84 -19.78 16.98
C ALA A 139 -18.29 -18.38 17.39
N GLU A 140 -19.32 -18.28 18.23
CA GLU A 140 -19.84 -16.99 18.69
C GLU A 140 -18.88 -16.31 19.68
N SER A 141 -18.33 -17.05 20.62
CA SER A 141 -17.31 -16.56 21.56
C SER A 141 -16.08 -16.07 20.81
N ALA A 142 -15.61 -16.81 19.80
CA ALA A 142 -14.47 -16.42 18.98
C ALA A 142 -14.75 -15.15 18.16
N ARG A 143 -15.95 -14.98 17.59
CA ARG A 143 -16.33 -13.74 16.86
C ARG A 143 -16.30 -12.50 17.73
N HIS A 144 -16.64 -12.66 19.00
CA HIS A 144 -16.68 -11.57 19.98
C HIS A 144 -15.39 -11.47 20.80
N SER A 145 -14.41 -12.33 20.55
CA SER A 145 -13.15 -12.33 21.26
C SER A 145 -12.23 -11.27 20.67
N ASP A 146 -11.73 -10.39 21.53
CA ASP A 146 -10.72 -9.38 21.15
C ASP A 146 -9.39 -10.01 20.71
N LYS A 147 -9.17 -11.31 20.98
CA LYS A 147 -7.96 -12.04 20.58
C LYS A 147 -8.05 -12.67 19.18
N PHE A 148 -9.25 -12.80 18.61
CA PHE A 148 -9.49 -13.48 17.32
C PHE A 148 -10.10 -12.56 16.26
N THR A 149 -9.80 -11.26 16.34
CA THR A 149 -10.39 -10.18 15.51
C THR A 149 -10.20 -10.34 14.01
N HIS A 150 -9.11 -10.99 13.57
CA HIS A 150 -8.80 -11.24 12.15
C HIS A 150 -8.87 -12.73 11.78
N THR A 151 -9.45 -13.54 12.64
CA THR A 151 -9.51 -14.99 12.48
C THR A 151 -10.79 -15.39 11.76
N ALA A 152 -10.68 -16.08 10.63
CA ALA A 152 -11.85 -16.59 9.94
C ALA A 152 -12.53 -17.69 10.78
N ILE A 153 -13.83 -17.56 11.03
CA ILE A 153 -14.60 -18.57 11.76
C ILE A 153 -15.24 -19.55 10.78
N LEU A 154 -14.68 -20.75 10.70
CA LEU A 154 -15.12 -21.88 9.88
C LEU A 154 -16.08 -22.76 10.69
N LEU A 155 -17.26 -22.22 10.97
CA LEU A 155 -18.32 -22.99 11.61
C LEU A 155 -18.87 -24.05 10.65
N CYS A 156 -18.83 -25.30 11.10
CA CYS A 156 -19.33 -26.47 10.40
C CYS A 156 -20.57 -27.03 11.11
N GLU A 157 -21.52 -27.58 10.36
CA GLU A 157 -22.67 -28.27 10.95
C GLU A 157 -22.28 -29.62 11.55
N ASN A 158 -21.24 -30.25 10.98
CA ASN A 158 -20.69 -31.52 11.40
C ASN A 158 -19.23 -31.66 10.91
N LYS A 159 -18.54 -32.72 11.36
CA LYS A 159 -17.12 -32.95 11.05
C LYS A 159 -16.90 -33.32 9.58
N GLU A 160 -17.90 -33.86 8.90
CA GLU A 160 -17.83 -34.23 7.47
C GLU A 160 -17.62 -33.02 6.55
N GLN A 161 -17.94 -31.80 7.04
CA GLN A 161 -17.73 -30.53 6.36
C GLN A 161 -16.35 -29.90 6.58
N PHE A 162 -15.54 -30.42 7.51
CA PHE A 162 -14.25 -29.81 7.88
C PHE A 162 -13.34 -29.60 6.68
N GLU A 163 -13.15 -30.65 5.90
CA GLU A 163 -12.30 -30.60 4.73
C GLU A 163 -12.78 -29.60 3.67
N ASP A 164 -14.09 -29.58 3.38
CA ASP A 164 -14.65 -28.63 2.40
C ASP A 164 -14.55 -27.18 2.89
N LYS A 165 -14.72 -26.93 4.19
CA LYS A 165 -14.57 -25.59 4.79
C LYS A 165 -13.12 -25.12 4.81
N ILE A 166 -12.17 -26.02 5.10
CA ILE A 166 -10.75 -25.73 4.95
C ILE A 166 -10.43 -25.44 3.49
N ILE A 167 -10.91 -26.24 2.53
CA ILE A 167 -10.67 -25.99 1.11
C ILE A 167 -11.28 -24.65 0.68
N GLU A 168 -12.48 -24.30 1.14
CA GLU A 168 -13.11 -23.01 0.85
C GLU A 168 -12.26 -21.85 1.40
N TYR A 169 -11.79 -21.99 2.64
CA TYR A 169 -10.90 -21.04 3.28
C TYR A 169 -9.55 -20.94 2.55
N LEU A 170 -8.91 -22.06 2.23
CA LEU A 170 -7.62 -22.11 1.54
C LEU A 170 -7.72 -21.70 0.08
N ASP A 171 -8.84 -21.96 -0.60
CA ASP A 171 -9.13 -21.36 -1.90
C ASP A 171 -9.19 -19.85 -1.74
N LYS A 172 -9.88 -19.33 -0.73
CA LYS A 172 -9.91 -17.89 -0.44
C LYS A 172 -8.57 -17.36 0.08
N TYR A 173 -7.71 -18.17 0.66
CA TYR A 173 -6.39 -17.76 1.15
C TYR A 173 -5.35 -17.77 0.02
N TYR A 174 -5.25 -18.87 -0.73
CA TYR A 174 -4.26 -19.13 -1.79
C TYR A 174 -4.69 -18.72 -3.19
N ARG A 175 -5.99 -18.55 -3.47
CA ARG A 175 -6.38 -17.65 -4.57
C ARG A 175 -5.94 -16.22 -4.29
N SER A 176 -5.28 -15.97 -3.19
CA SER A 176 -4.69 -14.71 -2.89
C SER A 176 -3.37 -14.89 -2.17
N ILE A 177 -2.38 -15.29 -2.94
CA ILE A 177 -0.99 -14.92 -2.67
C ILE A 177 -0.84 -13.37 -2.56
N TYR A 178 -1.95 -12.61 -2.77
CA TYR A 178 -2.29 -11.22 -2.39
C TYR A 178 -3.54 -11.07 -1.46
N ALA A 179 -3.80 -11.94 -0.46
CA ALA A 179 -5.09 -12.03 0.27
C ALA A 179 -5.56 -10.74 0.89
N ARG A 180 -4.66 -10.17 1.67
CA ARG A 180 -4.94 -8.99 2.46
C ARG A 180 -5.12 -7.76 1.58
N GLU A 181 -4.15 -7.50 0.70
CA GLU A 181 -4.20 -6.38 -0.25
C GLU A 181 -5.36 -6.49 -1.26
N GLY A 182 -5.65 -7.69 -1.76
CA GLY A 182 -6.77 -7.93 -2.69
C GLY A 182 -8.14 -7.76 -2.03
N GLU A 183 -8.28 -8.15 -0.77
CA GLU A 183 -9.49 -7.91 0.04
C GLU A 183 -9.66 -6.42 0.34
N ILE A 184 -8.60 -5.74 0.78
CA ILE A 184 -8.60 -4.29 1.02
C ILE A 184 -9.03 -3.56 -0.26
N ASN A 185 -8.40 -3.86 -1.40
CA ASN A 185 -8.72 -3.23 -2.68
C ASN A 185 -10.18 -3.49 -3.09
N TYR A 186 -10.66 -4.72 -2.93
CA TYR A 186 -12.03 -5.07 -3.28
C TYR A 186 -13.06 -4.35 -2.40
N SER A 187 -12.82 -4.29 -1.09
CA SER A 187 -13.69 -3.59 -0.14
C SER A 187 -13.70 -2.08 -0.41
N VAL A 188 -12.53 -1.49 -0.67
CA VAL A 188 -12.41 -0.10 -1.09
C VAL A 188 -13.16 0.15 -2.40
N ASP A 189 -13.09 -0.75 -3.39
CA ASP A 189 -13.84 -0.62 -4.63
C ASP A 189 -15.35 -0.63 -4.41
N GLN A 190 -15.85 -1.45 -3.50
CA GLN A 190 -17.26 -1.46 -3.14
C GLN A 190 -17.68 -0.13 -2.51
N GLU A 191 -16.84 0.45 -1.65
CA GLU A 191 -17.08 1.76 -1.06
C GLU A 191 -17.02 2.87 -2.11
N ILE A 192 -16.01 2.90 -3.00
CA ILE A 192 -15.91 3.91 -4.07
C ILE A 192 -17.18 3.87 -4.95
N ARG A 193 -17.68 2.68 -5.30
CA ARG A 193 -18.90 2.54 -6.12
C ARG A 193 -20.16 3.17 -5.52
N LYS A 194 -20.18 3.44 -4.22
CA LYS A 194 -21.29 4.18 -3.59
C LYS A 194 -21.26 5.67 -3.93
N TYR A 195 -20.09 6.19 -4.32
CA TYR A 195 -19.85 7.59 -4.64
C TYR A 195 -19.76 7.88 -6.15
N VAL A 196 -19.69 6.85 -7.01
CA VAL A 196 -19.57 7.05 -8.48
C VAL A 196 -20.89 7.31 -9.20
N ASP A 197 -22.03 7.25 -8.50
CA ASP A 197 -23.33 7.49 -9.10
C ASP A 197 -23.43 8.94 -9.58
N GLU A 198 -23.53 9.12 -10.89
CA GLU A 198 -23.50 10.43 -11.55
C GLU A 198 -24.65 11.33 -11.08
N LYS A 199 -25.84 10.75 -10.86
CA LYS A 199 -27.01 11.51 -10.43
C LYS A 199 -26.82 12.05 -9.01
N ASN A 200 -26.33 11.23 -8.09
CA ASN A 200 -26.04 11.67 -6.72
C ASN A 200 -24.94 12.75 -6.68
N LEU A 201 -23.90 12.60 -7.52
CA LEU A 201 -22.85 13.62 -7.65
C LEU A 201 -23.42 14.93 -8.21
N GLN A 202 -24.29 14.86 -9.22
CA GLN A 202 -24.95 16.02 -9.79
C GLN A 202 -25.82 16.73 -8.76
N GLU A 203 -26.68 16.01 -8.03
CA GLU A 203 -27.53 16.58 -6.97
C GLU A 203 -26.68 17.29 -5.90
N PHE A 204 -25.55 16.70 -5.50
CA PHE A 204 -24.61 17.31 -4.57
C PHE A 204 -23.94 18.58 -5.14
N PHE A 205 -23.51 18.57 -6.39
CA PHE A 205 -22.86 19.73 -7.01
C PHE A 205 -23.85 20.87 -7.31
N GLU A 206 -25.10 20.57 -7.65
CA GLU A 206 -26.18 21.56 -7.77
C GLU A 206 -26.45 22.24 -6.42
N GLU A 207 -26.46 21.48 -5.32
CA GLU A 207 -26.56 22.04 -3.97
C GLU A 207 -25.39 23.01 -3.69
N CYS A 208 -24.16 22.62 -4.05
CA CYS A 208 -22.97 23.47 -3.86
C CYS A 208 -23.03 24.79 -4.65
N GLN A 209 -23.59 24.78 -5.87
CA GLN A 209 -23.76 26.01 -6.67
C GLN A 209 -24.76 26.99 -6.06
N SER A 210 -25.73 26.50 -5.28
CA SER A 210 -26.74 27.32 -4.61
C SER A 210 -26.28 27.92 -3.27
N GLY A 211 -25.04 27.61 -2.84
CA GLY A 211 -24.51 27.97 -1.53
C GLY A 211 -24.18 29.45 -1.31
N ILE A 212 -23.97 29.82 -0.05
CA ILE A 212 -23.62 31.19 0.37
C ILE A 212 -22.20 31.54 -0.12
N PRO A 213 -21.96 32.74 -0.70
CA PRO A 213 -20.63 33.18 -1.08
C PRO A 213 -19.69 33.31 0.14
N VAL A 214 -18.45 32.82 0.03
CA VAL A 214 -17.39 33.08 1.03
C VAL A 214 -16.70 34.40 0.68
N GLU A 215 -16.47 35.25 1.69
CA GLU A 215 -15.87 36.59 1.52
C GLU A 215 -14.37 36.53 1.14
N ASP A 216 -13.64 35.52 1.62
CA ASP A 216 -12.20 35.32 1.35
C ASP A 216 -11.99 34.19 0.32
N LYS A 217 -11.50 34.54 -0.88
CA LYS A 217 -11.42 33.64 -2.04
C LYS A 217 -9.97 33.31 -2.38
N PRO A 218 -9.66 32.07 -2.81
CA PRO A 218 -8.33 31.78 -3.32
C PRO A 218 -8.11 32.58 -4.58
N THR A 219 -6.84 32.83 -4.88
CA THR A 219 -6.47 33.44 -6.14
C THR A 219 -6.93 32.52 -7.29
N THR A 220 -7.88 32.95 -8.12
CA THR A 220 -8.42 32.16 -9.26
C THR A 220 -8.20 32.82 -10.61
N TRP A 221 -7.46 33.92 -10.70
CA TRP A 221 -7.26 34.67 -11.96
C TRP A 221 -6.65 33.81 -13.09
N TYR A 222 -5.86 32.79 -12.76
CA TYR A 222 -5.27 31.90 -13.75
C TYR A 222 -6.27 30.88 -14.31
N TYR A 223 -7.47 30.75 -13.71
CA TYR A 223 -8.61 30.09 -14.33
C TYR A 223 -9.29 30.96 -15.40
N ASP A 224 -8.70 32.06 -15.90
CA ASP A 224 -9.27 32.81 -17.03
C ASP A 224 -9.33 31.92 -18.31
N LYS A 225 -10.43 32.02 -19.07
CA LYS A 225 -10.62 31.37 -20.39
C LYS A 225 -9.50 31.67 -21.39
N LYS A 226 -8.74 32.76 -21.21
CA LYS A 226 -7.61 33.16 -22.07
C LYS A 226 -6.28 32.50 -21.67
N THR A 227 -6.19 31.91 -20.49
CA THR A 227 -4.96 31.28 -20.00
C THR A 227 -4.65 30.02 -20.78
N LYS A 228 -3.39 29.83 -21.15
CA LYS A 228 -2.93 28.59 -21.78
C LYS A 228 -2.43 27.64 -20.68
N TYR A 229 -3.13 26.53 -20.47
CA TYR A 229 -2.79 25.54 -19.43
C TYR A 229 -1.73 24.55 -19.89
N ASN A 230 -0.63 25.03 -20.47
CA ASN A 230 0.41 24.18 -21.05
C ASN A 230 1.83 24.69 -20.83
N ASP A 231 2.02 25.57 -19.85
CA ASP A 231 3.32 26.16 -19.53
C ASP A 231 3.61 26.12 -18.02
N PRO A 232 4.90 26.10 -17.61
CA PRO A 232 5.29 26.03 -16.21
C PRO A 232 4.77 27.17 -15.33
N THR A 233 4.57 28.38 -15.87
CA THR A 233 4.09 29.54 -15.10
C THR A 233 2.67 29.29 -14.60
N THR A 234 1.81 28.78 -15.50
CA THR A 234 0.44 28.43 -15.17
C THR A 234 0.40 27.29 -14.15
N TYR A 235 1.26 26.29 -14.29
CA TYR A 235 1.33 25.17 -13.33
C TYR A 235 1.77 25.63 -11.93
N LEU A 236 2.73 26.56 -11.83
CA LEU A 236 3.13 27.15 -10.55
C LEU A 236 2.00 27.97 -9.91
N ALA A 237 1.20 28.68 -10.73
CA ALA A 237 0.03 29.41 -10.24
C ALA A 237 -1.04 28.48 -9.66
N VAL A 238 -1.33 27.35 -10.34
CA VAL A 238 -2.19 26.29 -9.82
C VAL A 238 -1.66 25.79 -8.49
N CYS A 239 -0.38 25.40 -8.41
CA CYS A 239 0.23 24.91 -7.16
C CYS A 239 0.08 25.92 -6.00
N THR A 240 0.29 27.20 -6.28
CA THR A 240 0.17 28.27 -5.28
C THR A 240 -1.25 28.35 -4.73
N SER A 241 -2.24 28.30 -5.60
CA SER A 241 -3.65 28.37 -5.21
C SER A 241 -4.12 27.12 -4.47
N GLU A 242 -3.66 25.93 -4.86
CA GLU A 242 -3.95 24.71 -4.13
C GLU A 242 -3.38 24.75 -2.70
N VAL A 243 -2.19 25.35 -2.51
CA VAL A 243 -1.58 25.59 -1.19
C VAL A 243 -2.34 26.65 -0.39
N GLU A 244 -2.75 27.76 -1.02
CA GLU A 244 -3.58 28.81 -0.39
C GLU A 244 -4.91 28.24 0.10
N ARG A 245 -5.59 27.42 -0.73
CA ARG A 245 -6.84 26.76 -0.35
C ARG A 245 -6.63 25.84 0.85
N ALA A 246 -5.59 25.01 0.83
CA ALA A 246 -5.27 24.14 1.95
C ALA A 246 -5.02 24.95 3.25
N GLY A 247 -4.28 26.06 3.17
CA GLY A 247 -4.03 26.93 4.33
C GLY A 247 -5.29 27.56 4.92
N ARG A 248 -6.26 27.97 4.08
CA ARG A 248 -7.56 28.45 4.58
C ARG A 248 -8.36 27.34 5.26
N LEU A 249 -8.43 26.17 4.62
CA LEU A 249 -9.18 25.04 5.16
C LEU A 249 -8.58 24.52 6.47
N GLU A 250 -7.25 24.57 6.63
CA GLU A 250 -6.53 24.25 7.89
C GLU A 250 -7.09 25.08 9.05
N ASN A 251 -7.18 26.40 8.90
CA ASN A 251 -7.75 27.29 9.91
C ASN A 251 -9.23 26.98 10.22
N ILE A 252 -10.03 26.61 9.21
CA ILE A 252 -11.44 26.26 9.42
C ILE A 252 -11.58 24.91 10.16
N ILE A 253 -10.76 23.91 9.83
CA ILE A 253 -10.75 22.62 10.53
C ILE A 253 -10.43 22.82 12.02
N GLU A 254 -9.43 23.65 12.33
CA GLU A 254 -8.98 23.89 13.70
C GLU A 254 -9.98 24.74 14.50
N ASN A 255 -10.44 25.86 13.93
CA ASN A 255 -11.13 26.91 14.68
C ASN A 255 -12.65 26.93 14.45
N ASN A 256 -13.12 26.49 13.28
CA ASN A 256 -14.53 26.61 12.85
C ASN A 256 -15.09 25.26 12.33
N PHE A 257 -14.75 24.15 13.02
CA PHE A 257 -15.05 22.78 12.58
C PHE A 257 -16.52 22.52 12.20
N ASN A 258 -17.48 23.12 12.91
CA ASN A 258 -18.90 22.93 12.64
C ASN A 258 -19.36 23.60 11.33
N ASP A 259 -18.65 24.63 10.88
CA ASP A 259 -18.96 25.36 9.64
C ASP A 259 -18.27 24.72 8.42
N LEU A 260 -17.29 23.83 8.65
CA LEU A 260 -16.50 23.17 7.61
C LEU A 260 -17.34 22.58 6.46
N PRO A 261 -18.46 21.86 6.70
CA PRO A 261 -19.25 21.31 5.59
C PRO A 261 -19.80 22.38 4.65
N GLN A 262 -20.24 23.52 5.21
CA GLN A 262 -20.78 24.63 4.42
C GLN A 262 -19.67 25.37 3.69
N VAL A 263 -18.51 25.55 4.33
CA VAL A 263 -17.32 26.13 3.69
C VAL A 263 -16.86 25.28 2.50
N LEU A 264 -16.77 23.95 2.68
CA LEU A 264 -16.38 23.03 1.60
C LEU A 264 -17.37 23.07 0.43
N LYS A 265 -18.68 23.10 0.70
CA LYS A 265 -19.71 23.26 -0.34
C LYS A 265 -19.56 24.57 -1.11
N SER A 266 -19.30 25.67 -0.41
CA SER A 266 -19.07 26.98 -1.05
C SER A 266 -17.79 27.01 -1.89
N GLU A 267 -16.69 26.41 -1.41
CA GLU A 267 -15.45 26.28 -2.20
C GLU A 267 -15.68 25.46 -3.48
N ILE A 268 -16.46 24.38 -3.41
CA ILE A 268 -16.86 23.61 -4.59
C ILE A 268 -17.71 24.46 -5.54
N GLY A 269 -18.72 25.17 -5.03
CA GLY A 269 -19.57 26.08 -5.81
C GLY A 269 -18.75 27.11 -6.59
N GLN A 270 -17.74 27.71 -5.95
CA GLN A 270 -16.86 28.69 -6.59
C GLN A 270 -16.01 28.08 -7.72
N LEU A 271 -15.52 26.85 -7.55
CA LEU A 271 -14.80 26.15 -8.62
C LEU A 271 -15.74 25.78 -9.78
N LEU A 272 -16.98 25.41 -9.48
CA LEU A 272 -18.00 25.13 -10.49
C LEU A 272 -18.35 26.37 -11.33
N GLU A 273 -18.39 27.57 -10.74
CA GLU A 273 -18.58 28.83 -11.47
C GLU A 273 -17.47 29.10 -12.50
N GLN A 274 -16.28 28.53 -12.28
CA GLN A 274 -15.16 28.66 -13.22
C GLN A 274 -15.24 27.65 -14.36
N MET A 275 -16.13 26.65 -14.36
CA MET A 275 -16.18 25.65 -15.42
C MET A 275 -16.57 26.25 -16.79
N GLU A 276 -16.15 25.63 -17.89
CA GLU A 276 -16.46 26.10 -19.25
C GLU A 276 -17.90 25.76 -19.70
N ASN A 277 -18.50 24.72 -19.12
CA ASN A 277 -19.82 24.15 -19.45
C ASN A 277 -20.75 24.17 -18.22
N ASP A 278 -21.99 23.69 -18.38
CA ASP A 278 -22.98 23.57 -17.29
C ASP A 278 -22.39 22.83 -16.06
N GLY A 279 -21.99 23.62 -15.05
CA GLY A 279 -20.91 23.25 -14.13
C GLY A 279 -21.18 21.98 -13.34
N ALA A 280 -22.36 21.83 -12.74
CA ALA A 280 -22.67 20.71 -11.86
C ALA A 280 -22.83 19.39 -12.64
N SER A 281 -23.67 19.37 -13.68
CA SER A 281 -23.88 18.16 -14.50
C SER A 281 -22.59 17.72 -15.19
N HIS A 282 -21.83 18.65 -15.75
CA HIS A 282 -20.58 18.32 -16.43
C HIS A 282 -19.50 17.79 -15.47
N VAL A 283 -19.33 18.39 -14.28
CA VAL A 283 -18.38 17.87 -13.28
C VAL A 283 -18.82 16.52 -12.75
N ALA A 284 -20.12 16.29 -12.55
CA ALA A 284 -20.64 14.99 -12.14
C ALA A 284 -20.28 13.89 -13.15
N GLU A 285 -20.45 14.16 -14.45
CA GLU A 285 -20.06 13.25 -15.52
C GLU A 285 -18.54 12.97 -15.50
N MET A 286 -17.72 14.02 -15.43
CA MET A 286 -16.26 13.91 -15.36
C MET A 286 -15.80 13.10 -14.14
N ALA A 287 -16.35 13.38 -12.96
CA ALA A 287 -16.00 12.71 -11.71
C ALA A 287 -16.46 11.25 -11.72
N SER A 288 -17.69 10.97 -12.19
CA SER A 288 -18.21 9.61 -12.32
C SER A 288 -17.36 8.80 -13.28
N TYR A 289 -17.03 9.33 -14.47
CA TYR A 289 -16.13 8.68 -15.40
C TYR A 289 -14.79 8.33 -14.74
N TRP A 290 -14.17 9.31 -14.07
CA TRP A 290 -12.84 9.15 -13.51
C TRP A 290 -12.79 8.15 -12.36
N LEU A 291 -13.78 8.17 -11.46
CA LEU A 291 -13.87 7.25 -10.33
C LEU A 291 -14.31 5.84 -10.72
N ASN A 292 -15.01 5.67 -11.85
CA ASN A 292 -15.36 4.34 -12.37
C ASN A 292 -14.13 3.55 -12.85
N ILE A 293 -13.03 4.21 -13.22
CA ILE A 293 -11.80 3.56 -13.67
C ILE A 293 -11.15 2.69 -12.58
N PRO A 294 -10.86 3.21 -11.37
CA PRO A 294 -10.32 2.40 -10.28
C PRO A 294 -11.34 1.44 -9.68
N ALA A 295 -12.64 1.78 -9.75
CA ALA A 295 -13.73 1.05 -9.12
C ALA A 295 -14.48 0.09 -10.07
N ALA A 296 -13.97 -0.13 -11.28
CA ALA A 296 -14.59 -1.00 -12.27
C ALA A 296 -14.94 -2.37 -11.66
N LYS A 297 -16.12 -2.90 -12.00
CA LYS A 297 -16.53 -4.24 -11.52
C LYS A 297 -15.60 -5.29 -12.10
N VAL A 298 -14.93 -6.03 -11.22
CA VAL A 298 -14.04 -7.13 -11.60
C VAL A 298 -14.69 -8.48 -11.34
N LYS A 299 -14.47 -9.44 -12.24
CA LYS A 299 -15.00 -10.82 -12.09
C LYS A 299 -14.22 -11.61 -11.04
N ASP A 300 -12.97 -11.26 -10.81
CA ASP A 300 -12.07 -11.84 -9.81
C ASP A 300 -11.30 -10.70 -9.12
N ARG A 301 -11.12 -10.76 -7.79
CA ARG A 301 -10.31 -9.80 -7.01
C ARG A 301 -8.85 -9.69 -7.47
N ARG A 302 -8.32 -10.70 -8.18
CA ARG A 302 -7.00 -10.66 -8.85
C ARG A 302 -6.97 -9.75 -10.08
N GLN A 303 -8.12 -9.39 -10.64
CA GLN A 303 -8.26 -8.52 -11.82
C GLN A 303 -8.47 -7.05 -11.42
N GLY A 304 -8.61 -6.76 -10.12
CA GLY A 304 -8.73 -5.42 -9.56
C GLY A 304 -7.45 -4.60 -9.73
N LYS A 305 -7.61 -3.28 -9.83
CA LYS A 305 -6.47 -2.36 -9.85
C LYS A 305 -5.92 -2.19 -8.44
N LYS A 306 -4.61 -2.38 -8.29
CA LYS A 306 -3.88 -2.31 -7.02
C LYS A 306 -3.95 -0.91 -6.40
N LYS A 307 -4.30 -0.80 -5.11
CA LYS A 307 -4.38 0.48 -4.38
C LYS A 307 -3.47 0.47 -3.17
N THR A 308 -2.26 0.99 -3.35
CA THR A 308 -1.22 0.94 -2.31
C THR A 308 -1.46 1.90 -1.15
N ARG A 309 -2.18 3.01 -1.40
CA ARG A 309 -2.52 4.01 -0.36
C ARG A 309 -3.53 3.48 0.66
N PRO A 310 -4.69 2.92 0.27
CA PRO A 310 -5.56 2.22 1.22
C PRO A 310 -4.89 1.02 1.88
N THR A 311 -4.01 0.31 1.16
CA THR A 311 -3.30 -0.83 1.72
C THR A 311 -2.40 -0.42 2.88
N ILE A 312 -1.53 0.59 2.72
CA ILE A 312 -0.66 1.02 3.82
C ILE A 312 -1.45 1.63 4.99
N PHE A 313 -2.55 2.34 4.70
CA PHE A 313 -3.45 2.89 5.71
C PHE A 313 -4.01 1.78 6.57
N TYR A 314 -4.57 0.74 5.93
CA TYR A 314 -5.11 -0.43 6.60
C TYR A 314 -4.04 -1.15 7.42
N GLU A 315 -2.87 -1.44 6.84
CA GLU A 315 -1.84 -2.22 7.51
C GLU A 315 -1.31 -1.51 8.77
N LEU A 316 -1.14 -0.18 8.72
CA LEU A 316 -0.71 0.60 9.88
C LEU A 316 -1.84 0.75 10.91
N PHE A 317 -3.08 0.98 10.47
CA PHE A 317 -4.23 1.03 11.37
C PHE A 317 -4.38 -0.30 12.13
N ASP A 318 -4.34 -1.40 11.39
CA ASP A 318 -4.48 -2.75 11.92
C ASP A 318 -3.33 -3.11 12.87
N LEU A 319 -2.10 -2.72 12.51
CA LEU A 319 -0.92 -2.89 13.36
C LEU A 319 -1.12 -2.35 14.77
N VAL A 320 -1.80 -1.21 14.92
CA VAL A 320 -1.97 -0.55 16.22
C VAL A 320 -3.36 -0.68 16.85
N SER A 321 -4.31 -1.32 16.16
CA SER A 321 -5.68 -1.48 16.65
C SER A 321 -6.12 -2.93 16.87
N HIS A 322 -5.36 -3.91 16.39
CA HIS A 322 -5.78 -5.30 16.41
C HIS A 322 -5.95 -5.91 17.82
N HIS A 323 -5.35 -5.31 18.86
CA HIS A 323 -5.55 -5.70 20.27
C HIS A 323 -6.52 -4.78 21.02
N ILE A 324 -6.98 -3.70 20.40
CA ILE A 324 -7.90 -2.76 21.03
C ILE A 324 -9.30 -3.38 21.06
N VAL A 325 -9.86 -3.49 22.27
CA VAL A 325 -11.21 -4.00 22.53
C VAL A 325 -12.25 -3.08 21.89
N ALA A 326 -13.40 -3.63 21.49
CA ALA A 326 -14.38 -2.88 20.69
C ALA A 326 -14.85 -1.56 21.34
N SER A 327 -14.97 -1.52 22.67
CA SER A 327 -15.40 -0.33 23.44
C SER A 327 -14.38 0.81 23.45
N GLU A 328 -13.12 0.54 23.11
CA GLU A 328 -12.04 1.54 23.11
C GLU A 328 -11.69 2.04 21.71
N ARG A 329 -12.36 1.52 20.67
CA ARG A 329 -12.18 1.97 19.28
C ARG A 329 -12.93 3.26 19.02
N TYR A 330 -12.29 4.20 18.32
CA TYR A 330 -12.95 5.44 17.89
C TYR A 330 -13.99 5.19 16.79
N PHE A 331 -13.71 4.25 15.90
CA PHE A 331 -14.53 3.95 14.73
C PHE A 331 -14.84 2.45 14.60
N GLU A 332 -15.91 2.14 13.86
CA GLU A 332 -16.34 0.78 13.56
C GLU A 332 -15.32 0.02 12.69
N ALA A 333 -15.36 -1.31 12.70
CA ALA A 333 -14.38 -2.14 12.00
C ALA A 333 -14.30 -1.90 10.48
N ASP A 334 -15.39 -1.46 9.84
CA ASP A 334 -15.42 -1.20 8.40
C ASP A 334 -14.96 0.22 8.02
N PHE A 335 -14.66 1.08 9.00
CA PHE A 335 -14.18 2.45 8.81
C PHE A 335 -12.97 2.50 7.89
N VAL A 336 -12.04 1.55 8.05
CA VAL A 336 -10.80 1.50 7.28
C VAL A 336 -11.02 1.43 5.77
N TYR A 337 -12.07 0.75 5.33
CA TYR A 337 -12.40 0.63 3.90
C TYR A 337 -13.09 1.90 3.39
N LYS A 338 -13.96 2.52 4.20
CA LYS A 338 -14.63 3.79 3.89
C LYS A 338 -13.61 4.92 3.78
N ALA A 339 -12.71 5.04 4.75
CA ALA A 339 -11.61 6.02 4.72
C ALA A 339 -10.64 5.73 3.55
N GLY A 340 -10.33 4.46 3.29
CA GLY A 340 -9.55 4.05 2.11
C GLY A 340 -10.18 4.49 0.78
N ALA A 341 -11.51 4.42 0.66
CA ALA A 341 -12.22 4.94 -0.51
C ALA A 341 -12.11 6.46 -0.63
N VAL A 342 -12.22 7.20 0.47
CA VAL A 342 -12.03 8.67 0.46
C VAL A 342 -10.60 9.05 0.04
N ILE A 343 -9.59 8.33 0.52
CA ILE A 343 -8.18 8.53 0.12
C ILE A 343 -8.00 8.31 -1.39
N GLU A 344 -8.67 7.30 -1.97
CA GLU A 344 -8.60 7.06 -3.42
C GLU A 344 -9.45 8.05 -4.23
N ILE A 345 -10.59 8.51 -3.71
CA ILE A 345 -11.36 9.59 -4.34
C ILE A 345 -10.51 10.86 -4.43
N TYR A 346 -9.83 11.23 -3.34
CA TYR A 346 -8.84 12.31 -3.34
C TYR A 346 -7.76 12.06 -4.39
N ASN A 347 -7.11 10.90 -4.36
CA ASN A 347 -6.03 10.58 -5.28
C ASN A 347 -6.46 10.70 -6.76
N TRP A 348 -7.62 10.16 -7.14
CA TRP A 348 -8.09 10.19 -8.52
C TRP A 348 -8.56 11.57 -8.94
N LEU A 349 -9.48 12.19 -8.20
CA LEU A 349 -10.07 13.47 -8.59
C LEU A 349 -9.09 14.64 -8.43
N ASN A 350 -8.20 14.61 -7.44
CA ASN A 350 -7.21 15.67 -7.23
C ASN A 350 -5.88 15.35 -7.92
N THR A 351 -5.13 14.39 -7.38
CA THR A 351 -3.72 14.24 -7.73
C THR A 351 -3.54 13.80 -9.19
N TYR A 352 -4.27 12.77 -9.64
CA TYR A 352 -4.15 12.27 -11.02
C TYR A 352 -4.74 13.23 -12.05
N ALA A 353 -5.86 13.90 -11.72
CA ALA A 353 -6.44 14.89 -12.63
C ALA A 353 -5.47 16.05 -12.93
N ILE A 354 -4.78 16.56 -11.90
CA ILE A 354 -3.83 17.67 -12.05
C ILE A 354 -2.49 17.19 -12.65
N ASP A 355 -1.94 16.08 -12.15
CA ASP A 355 -0.71 15.45 -12.65
C ASP A 355 -0.80 15.16 -14.16
N ASP A 356 -1.92 14.59 -14.62
CA ASP A 356 -2.12 14.29 -16.05
C ASP A 356 -2.05 15.54 -16.92
N VAL A 357 -2.55 16.68 -16.43
CA VAL A 357 -2.44 17.96 -17.14
C VAL A 357 -1.01 18.45 -17.14
N PHE A 358 -0.29 18.36 -16.03
CA PHE A 358 1.10 18.83 -15.94
C PHE A 358 2.01 18.02 -16.87
N ASP A 359 1.86 16.71 -16.86
CA ASP A 359 2.60 15.76 -17.71
C ASP A 359 2.16 15.80 -19.18
N SER A 360 0.96 16.32 -19.48
CA SER A 360 0.30 16.12 -20.78
C SER A 360 0.09 14.62 -21.11
N SER A 361 -0.30 13.85 -20.10
CA SER A 361 -0.53 12.41 -20.21
C SER A 361 -1.80 12.13 -21.02
N ALA A 362 -1.68 11.31 -22.07
CA ALA A 362 -2.83 10.99 -22.91
C ALA A 362 -3.77 9.95 -22.26
N THR A 363 -3.19 9.00 -21.53
CA THR A 363 -3.90 7.86 -20.95
C THR A 363 -3.40 7.57 -19.54
N ARG A 364 -4.30 7.08 -18.67
CA ARG A 364 -3.99 6.54 -17.35
C ARG A 364 -4.66 5.19 -17.19
N GLN A 365 -3.85 4.16 -16.92
CA GLN A 365 -4.32 2.77 -16.75
C GLN A 365 -5.29 2.30 -17.86
N GLY A 366 -4.90 2.53 -19.11
CA GLY A 366 -5.64 2.14 -20.32
C GLY A 366 -6.69 3.12 -20.80
N GLU A 367 -7.09 4.07 -19.96
CA GLU A 367 -8.21 4.95 -20.24
C GLU A 367 -7.74 6.38 -20.55
N SER A 368 -8.49 7.12 -21.36
CA SER A 368 -8.18 8.52 -21.66
C SER A 368 -8.21 9.39 -20.41
N THR A 369 -7.21 10.24 -20.22
CA THR A 369 -7.19 11.20 -19.10
C THR A 369 -8.31 12.23 -19.23
N LEU A 370 -8.68 12.87 -18.11
CA LEU A 370 -9.82 13.82 -18.10
C LEU A 370 -9.68 14.92 -19.15
N HIS A 371 -8.51 15.54 -19.25
CA HIS A 371 -8.30 16.65 -20.18
C HIS A 371 -8.31 16.22 -21.65
N GLU A 372 -7.89 14.99 -21.95
CA GLU A 372 -7.97 14.45 -23.31
C GLU A 372 -9.41 14.04 -23.67
N LYS A 373 -10.09 13.32 -22.77
CA LYS A 373 -11.45 12.86 -23.01
C LYS A 373 -12.43 14.01 -23.19
N TYR A 374 -12.34 15.03 -22.34
CA TYR A 374 -13.25 16.17 -22.31
C TYR A 374 -12.70 17.40 -23.04
N GLY A 375 -11.50 17.31 -23.63
CA GLY A 375 -10.89 18.39 -24.42
C GLY A 375 -10.59 19.67 -23.63
N SER A 376 -10.55 19.62 -22.29
CA SER A 376 -10.33 20.79 -21.44
C SER A 376 -9.36 20.51 -20.31
N ARG A 377 -8.15 21.08 -20.43
CA ARG A 377 -7.14 21.09 -19.36
C ARG A 377 -7.60 21.91 -18.16
N ARG A 378 -8.30 23.02 -18.41
CA ARG A 378 -8.87 23.89 -17.39
C ARG A 378 -9.86 23.14 -16.50
N ASN A 379 -10.84 22.47 -17.10
CA ASN A 379 -11.84 21.70 -16.36
C ASN A 379 -11.19 20.56 -15.57
N ALA A 380 -10.19 19.87 -16.12
CA ALA A 380 -9.46 18.82 -15.38
C ALA A 380 -8.73 19.38 -14.13
N LEU A 381 -8.12 20.56 -14.20
CA LEU A 381 -7.51 21.22 -13.04
C LEU A 381 -8.55 21.65 -11.99
N LEU A 382 -9.71 22.15 -12.43
CA LEU A 382 -10.83 22.50 -11.55
C LEU A 382 -11.43 21.28 -10.86
N VAL A 383 -11.62 20.17 -11.58
CA VAL A 383 -11.98 18.86 -10.99
C VAL A 383 -10.95 18.45 -9.94
N GLY A 384 -9.68 18.75 -10.19
CA GLY A 384 -8.59 18.69 -9.21
C GLY A 384 -8.97 19.30 -7.86
N GLY A 385 -9.21 20.61 -7.86
CA GLY A 385 -9.59 21.36 -6.66
C GLY A 385 -10.90 20.88 -6.02
N ILE A 386 -11.90 20.52 -6.84
CA ILE A 386 -13.18 19.96 -6.37
C ILE A 386 -12.95 18.63 -5.65
N GLY A 387 -12.08 17.76 -6.19
CA GLY A 387 -11.71 16.48 -5.60
C GLY A 387 -11.12 16.62 -4.20
N HIS A 388 -10.33 17.67 -3.96
CA HIS A 388 -9.81 17.98 -2.62
C HIS A 388 -10.95 18.29 -1.64
N CYS A 389 -11.82 19.24 -1.97
CA CYS A 389 -12.92 19.64 -1.10
C CYS A 389 -13.94 18.51 -0.88
N LEU A 390 -14.25 17.74 -1.93
CA LEU A 390 -15.15 16.59 -1.85
C LEU A 390 -14.59 15.52 -0.91
N ALA A 391 -13.31 15.19 -1.01
CA ALA A 391 -12.70 14.18 -0.14
C ALA A 391 -12.72 14.61 1.34
N LEU A 392 -12.45 15.88 1.64
CA LEU A 392 -12.60 16.42 3.00
C LEU A 392 -14.05 16.36 3.48
N TYR A 393 -15.02 16.69 2.61
CA TYR A 393 -16.44 16.61 2.97
C TYR A 393 -16.85 15.17 3.31
N LEU A 394 -16.46 14.20 2.48
CA LEU A 394 -16.74 12.78 2.72
C LEU A 394 -16.08 12.26 4.01
N LEU A 395 -14.83 12.68 4.28
CA LEU A 395 -14.13 12.31 5.52
C LEU A 395 -14.78 12.93 6.76
N TYR A 396 -15.24 14.18 6.67
CA TYR A 396 -16.00 14.83 7.74
C TYR A 396 -17.28 14.04 8.03
N GLU A 397 -18.07 13.71 7.01
CA GLU A 397 -19.32 12.96 7.20
C GLU A 397 -19.09 11.59 7.84
N LEU A 398 -17.98 10.95 7.48
CA LEU A 398 -17.56 9.66 8.06
C LEU A 398 -17.13 9.78 9.53
N THR A 399 -16.53 10.90 9.92
CA THR A 399 -15.82 11.02 11.22
C THR A 399 -16.47 11.96 12.22
N LYS A 400 -17.45 12.78 11.83
CA LYS A 400 -18.06 13.87 12.67
C LYS A 400 -18.61 13.44 14.03
N LYS A 401 -18.88 12.15 14.24
CA LYS A 401 -19.29 11.62 15.55
C LYS A 401 -18.13 11.57 16.57
N GLN A 402 -16.88 11.69 16.11
CA GLN A 402 -15.67 11.75 16.91
C GLN A 402 -14.89 13.04 16.57
N PRO A 403 -15.32 14.22 17.05
CA PRO A 403 -14.81 15.51 16.56
C PRO A 403 -13.30 15.70 16.66
N GLU A 404 -12.66 15.24 17.74
CA GLU A 404 -11.21 15.40 17.92
C GLU A 404 -10.42 14.54 16.92
N ALA A 405 -10.76 13.25 16.80
CA ALA A 405 -10.17 12.38 15.77
C ALA A 405 -10.51 12.88 14.36
N ALA A 406 -11.71 13.41 14.13
CA ALA A 406 -12.12 13.97 12.85
C ALA A 406 -11.22 15.14 12.43
N LYS A 407 -10.95 16.09 13.34
CA LYS A 407 -10.03 17.21 13.08
C LYS A 407 -8.65 16.71 12.68
N ASP A 408 -8.09 15.77 13.42
CA ASP A 408 -6.77 15.21 13.10
C ASP A 408 -6.72 14.53 11.72
N LEU A 409 -7.75 13.75 11.39
CA LEU A 409 -7.87 13.06 10.11
C LEU A 409 -8.04 14.05 8.95
N LEU A 410 -8.89 15.07 9.12
CA LEU A 410 -9.12 16.13 8.13
C LEU A 410 -7.88 16.99 7.93
N SER A 411 -7.20 17.39 9.01
CA SER A 411 -5.94 18.12 8.95
C SER A 411 -4.87 17.32 8.22
N SER A 412 -4.78 16.01 8.46
CA SER A 412 -3.83 15.14 7.75
C SER A 412 -4.14 15.05 6.26
N LEU A 413 -5.40 14.84 5.87
CA LEU A 413 -5.79 14.82 4.45
C LEU A 413 -5.59 16.18 3.76
N ASN A 414 -5.89 17.28 4.45
CA ASN A 414 -5.64 18.64 3.94
C ASN A 414 -4.14 18.95 3.84
N ASN A 415 -3.30 18.39 4.71
CA ASN A 415 -1.85 18.50 4.62
C ASN A 415 -1.28 17.78 3.40
N VAL A 416 -1.90 16.68 2.94
CA VAL A 416 -1.52 16.04 1.67
C VAL A 416 -1.57 17.07 0.55
N GLN A 417 -2.66 17.83 0.45
CA GLN A 417 -2.82 18.89 -0.53
C GLN A 417 -1.66 19.89 -0.44
N LYS A 418 -1.46 20.48 0.74
CA LYS A 418 -0.40 21.47 0.97
C LYS A 418 0.97 20.95 0.56
N LEU A 419 1.36 19.76 1.03
CA LEU A 419 2.69 19.20 0.81
C LEU A 419 2.90 18.77 -0.65
N MET A 420 1.91 18.17 -1.30
CA MET A 420 2.01 17.76 -2.71
C MET A 420 2.21 18.95 -3.63
N TYR A 421 1.46 20.04 -3.44
CA TYR A 421 1.60 21.23 -4.29
C TYR A 421 2.78 22.13 -3.89
N LEU A 422 3.36 21.95 -2.70
CA LEU A 422 4.71 22.43 -2.39
C LEU A 422 5.80 21.59 -3.07
N GLY A 423 5.56 20.29 -3.28
CA GLY A 423 6.46 19.34 -3.96
C GLY A 423 6.49 19.51 -5.47
N GLN A 424 5.36 19.82 -6.09
CA GLN A 424 5.22 19.86 -7.54
C GLN A 424 6.14 20.86 -8.27
N PRO A 425 6.47 22.04 -7.71
CA PRO A 425 7.53 22.89 -8.26
C PRO A 425 8.90 22.19 -8.42
N HIS A 426 9.25 21.24 -7.53
CA HIS A 426 10.48 20.46 -7.67
C HIS A 426 10.40 19.44 -8.81
N ASP A 427 9.22 18.87 -9.06
CA ASP A 427 8.97 18.01 -10.23
C ASP A 427 9.10 18.80 -11.55
N ILE A 428 8.51 20.00 -11.60
CA ILE A 428 8.64 20.93 -12.73
C ILE A 428 10.12 21.30 -12.95
N ALA A 429 10.87 21.59 -11.87
CA ALA A 429 12.29 21.95 -11.94
C ALA A 429 13.20 20.82 -12.44
N LEU A 430 12.74 19.56 -12.33
CA LEU A 430 13.43 18.37 -12.82
C LEU A 430 12.85 17.84 -14.13
N THR A 431 12.01 18.62 -14.80
CA THR A 431 11.40 18.27 -16.10
C THR A 431 11.88 19.24 -17.18
N PHE A 432 12.46 18.71 -18.25
CA PHE A 432 13.13 19.49 -19.30
C PHE A 432 12.52 19.25 -20.67
N ASP A 433 11.93 20.29 -21.26
CA ASP A 433 11.43 20.29 -22.64
C ASP A 433 12.51 20.73 -23.67
N SER A 434 13.63 21.30 -23.18
CA SER A 434 14.70 21.83 -24.02
C SER A 434 16.08 21.28 -23.65
N ARG A 435 16.81 20.85 -24.68
CA ARG A 435 18.18 20.34 -24.53
C ARG A 435 19.16 21.37 -23.96
N TRP A 436 18.89 22.66 -24.17
CA TRP A 436 19.74 23.72 -23.65
C TRP A 436 19.59 23.87 -22.14
N GLN A 437 18.36 23.89 -21.61
CA GLN A 437 18.12 23.93 -20.17
C GLN A 437 18.71 22.69 -19.48
N LEU A 438 18.49 21.49 -20.04
CA LEU A 438 19.07 20.25 -19.50
C LEU A 438 20.60 20.30 -19.44
N LYS A 439 21.27 20.72 -20.54
CA LYS A 439 22.74 20.85 -20.54
C LYS A 439 23.23 21.90 -19.55
N SER A 440 22.49 23.00 -19.40
CA SER A 440 22.78 24.05 -18.43
C SER A 440 22.67 23.50 -17.00
N PHE A 441 21.63 22.72 -16.71
CA PHE A 441 21.43 22.03 -15.44
C PHE A 441 22.60 21.07 -15.15
N ILE A 442 22.94 20.18 -16.09
CA ILE A 442 24.04 19.21 -15.92
C ILE A 442 25.38 19.93 -15.68
N LYS A 443 25.64 21.06 -16.35
CA LYS A 443 26.88 21.83 -16.17
C LYS A 443 26.97 22.52 -14.80
N LYS A 444 25.84 22.89 -14.20
CA LYS A 444 25.78 23.69 -12.97
C LYS A 444 25.66 22.87 -11.69
N ASN A 445 25.31 21.59 -11.80
CA ASN A 445 25.04 20.73 -10.65
C ASN A 445 26.06 19.58 -10.57
N SER A 446 26.28 19.06 -9.37
CA SER A 446 26.94 17.77 -9.16
C SER A 446 25.90 16.63 -9.08
N LEU A 447 26.37 15.38 -8.98
CA LEU A 447 25.51 14.25 -8.64
C LEU A 447 24.75 14.52 -7.33
N ASP A 448 25.46 14.95 -6.29
CA ASP A 448 24.87 15.21 -4.97
C ASP A 448 23.75 16.26 -5.03
N THR A 449 23.98 17.39 -5.70
CA THR A 449 22.94 18.43 -5.85
C THR A 449 21.73 17.91 -6.62
N ALA A 450 21.95 17.11 -7.67
CA ALA A 450 20.85 16.49 -8.42
C ALA A 450 20.08 15.48 -7.57
N LEU A 451 20.76 14.67 -6.73
CA LEU A 451 20.13 13.76 -5.79
C LEU A 451 19.32 14.51 -4.73
N GLN A 452 19.85 15.58 -4.14
CA GLN A 452 19.12 16.39 -3.16
C GLN A 452 17.81 16.96 -3.75
N LEU A 453 17.85 17.49 -4.98
CA LEU A 453 16.65 17.95 -5.68
C LEU A 453 15.67 16.79 -5.95
N TYR A 454 16.18 15.62 -6.33
CA TYR A 454 15.37 14.43 -6.57
C TYR A 454 14.65 13.96 -5.30
N PHE A 455 15.34 13.87 -4.16
CA PHE A 455 14.76 13.43 -2.90
C PHE A 455 13.71 14.41 -2.36
N LYS A 456 13.94 15.73 -2.52
CA LYS A 456 12.90 16.75 -2.25
C LYS A 456 11.67 16.55 -3.12
N ARG A 457 11.87 16.29 -4.41
CA ARG A 457 10.78 15.99 -5.37
C ARG A 457 9.97 14.78 -4.90
N ILE A 458 10.60 13.61 -4.75
CA ILE A 458 9.85 12.37 -4.45
C ILE A 458 9.21 12.36 -3.06
N TYR A 459 9.81 13.08 -2.10
CA TYR A 459 9.15 13.35 -0.84
C TYR A 459 7.88 14.18 -1.07
N GLY A 460 8.01 15.37 -1.67
CA GLY A 460 6.89 16.29 -1.83
C GLY A 460 5.71 15.69 -2.61
N ILE A 461 5.97 15.01 -3.73
CA ILE A 461 4.90 14.51 -4.62
C ILE A 461 4.36 13.12 -4.23
N CYS A 462 4.97 12.42 -3.27
CA CYS A 462 4.55 11.07 -2.90
C CYS A 462 4.84 10.73 -1.43
N GLY A 463 6.09 10.86 -0.98
CA GLY A 463 6.49 10.53 0.40
C GLY A 463 5.62 11.21 1.46
N ALA A 464 5.33 12.49 1.29
CA ALA A 464 4.47 13.29 2.15
C ALA A 464 3.01 12.80 2.18
N PHE A 465 2.47 12.32 1.05
CA PHE A 465 1.13 11.74 1.04
C PHE A 465 1.09 10.47 1.89
N TYR A 466 2.06 9.57 1.71
CA TYR A 466 2.12 8.38 2.56
C TYR A 466 2.43 8.69 4.01
N GLU A 467 3.25 9.70 4.31
CA GLU A 467 3.49 10.19 5.68
C GLU A 467 2.16 10.57 6.35
N GLU A 468 1.32 11.37 5.68
CA GLU A 468 0.01 11.76 6.21
C GLU A 468 -0.97 10.59 6.27
N ILE A 469 -0.87 9.60 5.37
CA ILE A 469 -1.64 8.35 5.50
C ILE A 469 -1.25 7.60 6.78
N GLY A 470 0.05 7.51 7.10
CA GLY A 470 0.51 6.93 8.35
C GLY A 470 -0.03 7.69 9.57
N ARG A 471 -0.02 9.02 9.50
CA ARG A 471 -0.59 9.89 10.54
C ARG A 471 -2.09 9.66 10.70
N MET A 472 -2.83 9.58 9.59
CA MET A 472 -4.26 9.26 9.60
C MET A 472 -4.52 7.89 10.23
N ALA A 473 -3.72 6.87 9.90
CA ALA A 473 -3.89 5.54 10.45
C ALA A 473 -3.76 5.55 11.99
N MET A 474 -2.78 6.29 12.52
CA MET A 474 -2.59 6.42 13.96
C MET A 474 -3.72 7.22 14.63
N LYS A 475 -4.07 8.39 14.07
CA LYS A 475 -5.11 9.26 14.63
C LYS A 475 -6.52 8.69 14.51
N ALA A 476 -6.72 7.71 13.64
CA ALA A 476 -7.95 6.94 13.58
C ALA A 476 -8.08 5.89 14.71
N THR A 477 -7.05 5.70 15.53
CA THR A 477 -6.99 4.65 16.56
C THR A 477 -6.67 5.20 17.94
N ASN A 478 -7.12 4.50 18.98
CA ASN A 478 -6.72 4.79 20.35
C ASN A 478 -5.38 4.11 20.66
N VAL A 479 -4.28 4.62 20.10
CA VAL A 479 -2.94 3.98 20.23
C VAL A 479 -2.56 3.72 21.69
N GLY A 480 -2.93 4.62 22.61
CA GLY A 480 -2.69 4.47 24.05
C GLY A 480 -3.42 3.30 24.72
N ALA A 481 -4.43 2.71 24.07
CA ALA A 481 -5.06 1.48 24.54
C ALA A 481 -4.17 0.24 24.35
N GLN A 482 -3.23 0.26 23.38
CA GLN A 482 -2.37 -0.87 23.06
C GLN A 482 -0.90 -0.63 23.46
N PHE A 483 -0.42 0.61 23.39
CA PHE A 483 0.99 0.94 23.61
C PHE A 483 1.17 1.96 24.72
N TYR A 484 2.19 1.76 25.56
CA TYR A 484 2.55 2.71 26.62
C TYR A 484 3.21 3.98 26.04
N ASP A 485 4.13 3.82 25.08
CA ASP A 485 4.82 4.94 24.42
C ASP A 485 4.12 5.29 23.10
N GLN A 486 2.99 5.99 23.22
CA GLN A 486 2.15 6.35 22.07
C GLN A 486 2.92 7.19 21.03
N GLU A 487 3.68 8.20 21.48
CA GLU A 487 4.39 9.12 20.60
C GLU A 487 5.46 8.37 19.78
N GLU A 488 6.23 7.50 20.41
CA GLU A 488 7.27 6.71 19.73
C GLU A 488 6.68 5.76 18.68
N VAL A 489 5.53 5.12 18.97
CA VAL A 489 4.83 4.24 18.02
C VAL A 489 4.21 5.04 16.87
N GLU A 490 3.62 6.19 17.16
CA GLU A 490 3.06 7.08 16.14
C GLU A 490 4.16 7.55 15.16
N GLU A 491 5.29 8.03 15.68
CA GLU A 491 6.43 8.46 14.86
C GLU A 491 7.00 7.32 14.02
N ALA A 492 7.12 6.12 14.60
CA ALA A 492 7.57 4.94 13.88
C ALA A 492 6.64 4.60 12.71
N CYS A 493 5.31 4.58 12.93
CA CYS A 493 4.35 4.28 11.88
C CYS A 493 4.32 5.35 10.78
N VAL A 494 4.38 6.63 11.15
CA VAL A 494 4.48 7.77 10.23
C VAL A 494 5.76 7.65 9.38
N SER A 495 6.88 7.32 9.99
CA SER A 495 8.15 7.12 9.28
C SER A 495 8.11 5.91 8.34
N ILE A 496 7.52 4.79 8.77
CA ILE A 496 7.33 3.61 7.91
C ILE A 496 6.51 3.97 6.66
N ALA A 497 5.41 4.71 6.85
CA ALA A 497 4.56 5.14 5.73
C ALA A 497 5.33 6.06 4.76
N ARG A 498 6.05 7.05 5.29
CA ARG A 498 6.90 7.95 4.49
C ARG A 498 7.93 7.18 3.66
N GLN A 499 8.66 6.25 4.29
CA GLN A 499 9.67 5.42 3.62
C GLN A 499 9.03 4.51 2.55
N PHE A 500 7.84 3.96 2.83
CA PHE A 500 7.05 3.26 1.82
C PHE A 500 6.76 4.17 0.61
N GLY A 501 6.32 5.41 0.83
CA GLY A 501 6.08 6.39 -0.24
C GLY A 501 7.32 6.71 -1.09
N LEU A 502 8.49 6.86 -0.46
CA LEU A 502 9.76 7.07 -1.18
C LEU A 502 10.14 5.87 -2.04
N VAL A 503 10.04 4.66 -1.48
CA VAL A 503 10.29 3.40 -2.22
C VAL A 503 9.34 3.27 -3.41
N GLN A 504 8.07 3.68 -3.27
CA GLN A 504 7.10 3.63 -4.36
C GLN A 504 7.45 4.56 -5.54
N MET A 505 8.11 5.69 -5.29
CA MET A 505 8.62 6.56 -6.37
C MET A 505 9.86 5.97 -7.04
N ILE A 506 10.83 5.49 -6.27
CA ILE A 506 12.02 4.84 -6.82
C ILE A 506 11.62 3.62 -7.65
N ARG A 507 10.63 2.85 -7.19
CA ARG A 507 9.99 1.77 -7.93
C ARG A 507 9.43 2.23 -9.27
N ASN A 508 8.66 3.33 -9.27
CA ASN A 508 8.01 3.84 -10.46
C ASN A 508 9.07 4.24 -11.51
N ASP A 509 10.07 5.00 -11.09
CA ASP A 509 11.21 5.42 -11.91
C ASP A 509 11.94 4.22 -12.52
N LEU A 510 12.20 3.16 -11.75
CA LEU A 510 12.82 1.92 -12.26
C LEU A 510 11.92 1.18 -13.25
N GLY A 511 10.62 1.11 -12.96
CA GLY A 511 9.63 0.46 -13.82
C GLY A 511 9.47 1.12 -15.19
N ASP A 512 9.83 2.39 -15.34
CA ASP A 512 9.76 3.10 -16.63
C ASP A 512 10.74 2.53 -17.66
N PHE A 513 11.83 1.87 -17.24
CA PHE A 513 12.86 1.33 -18.14
C PHE A 513 12.65 -0.13 -18.55
N ILE A 514 11.55 -0.75 -18.11
CA ILE A 514 11.19 -2.14 -18.43
C ILE A 514 10.00 -2.12 -19.39
N THR A 515 10.08 -2.86 -20.50
CA THR A 515 8.93 -3.00 -21.40
C THR A 515 7.93 -4.03 -20.87
N ALA A 516 6.63 -3.82 -21.17
CA ALA A 516 5.58 -4.78 -20.83
C ALA A 516 5.76 -6.14 -21.53
N ALA A 517 6.39 -6.16 -22.70
CA ALA A 517 6.73 -7.38 -23.42
C ALA A 517 7.84 -8.17 -22.72
N ASP A 518 8.85 -7.47 -22.18
CA ASP A 518 9.94 -8.09 -21.43
C ASP A 518 9.49 -8.54 -20.03
N MET A 519 8.36 -8.02 -19.52
CA MET A 519 7.72 -8.43 -18.26
C MET A 519 6.19 -8.28 -18.24
N PRO A 520 5.45 -9.35 -18.55
CA PRO A 520 4.01 -9.40 -18.34
C PRO A 520 3.69 -9.28 -16.84
N GLY A 521 2.83 -8.33 -16.47
CA GLY A 521 2.35 -8.16 -15.09
C GLY A 521 3.23 -7.30 -14.17
N MET A 522 4.43 -6.93 -14.60
CA MET A 522 5.21 -5.87 -13.95
C MET A 522 5.06 -4.51 -14.64
N SER A 523 4.43 -4.50 -15.82
CA SER A 523 4.00 -3.29 -16.50
C SER A 523 2.91 -2.57 -15.70
N LYS A 524 3.38 -1.76 -14.75
CA LYS A 524 2.77 -0.54 -14.22
C LYS A 524 1.35 -0.67 -13.66
N GLY A 525 1.24 -0.28 -12.38
CA GLY A 525 0.02 0.36 -11.88
C GLY A 525 -0.22 1.78 -12.43
N MET A 526 0.64 2.33 -13.32
CA MET A 526 0.61 3.78 -13.60
C MET A 526 0.70 4.30 -15.05
N LYS A 527 1.20 3.62 -16.08
CA LYS A 527 1.12 4.05 -17.50
C LYS A 527 1.27 2.78 -18.37
N ASP A 528 0.44 2.51 -19.37
CA ASP A 528 0.50 1.26 -20.17
C ASP A 528 1.70 1.19 -21.13
N THR A 529 2.71 2.02 -20.87
CA THR A 529 3.82 2.37 -21.74
C THR A 529 5.08 2.61 -20.90
N SER A 530 6.23 2.16 -21.41
CA SER A 530 7.55 2.39 -20.82
C SER A 530 8.15 3.70 -21.33
N HIS A 531 9.24 4.20 -20.73
CA HIS A 531 10.00 5.37 -21.17
C HIS A 531 9.20 6.67 -21.29
N ASN A 532 8.09 6.78 -20.56
CA ASN A 532 7.26 7.99 -20.60
C ASN A 532 7.93 9.13 -19.86
N ASP A 533 8.62 8.84 -18.76
CA ASP A 533 9.32 9.87 -18.00
C ASP A 533 10.45 10.47 -18.85
N ILE A 534 11.14 9.64 -19.65
CA ILE A 534 12.09 10.12 -20.65
C ILE A 534 11.41 11.01 -21.70
N ALA A 535 10.28 10.56 -22.26
CA ALA A 535 9.54 11.30 -23.28
C ALA A 535 8.99 12.65 -22.76
N GLU A 536 8.63 12.70 -21.47
CA GLU A 536 8.20 13.89 -20.72
C GLU A 536 9.39 14.80 -20.36
N GLY A 537 10.61 14.26 -20.33
CA GLY A 537 11.84 15.01 -20.02
C GLY A 537 12.20 15.03 -18.53
N LYS A 538 11.63 14.12 -17.74
CA LYS A 538 11.87 13.99 -16.31
C LYS A 538 13.26 13.41 -16.03
N LEU A 539 13.99 14.04 -15.12
CA LEU A 539 15.21 13.51 -14.52
C LEU A 539 14.88 12.58 -13.35
N THR A 540 14.57 11.33 -13.66
CA THR A 540 14.39 10.26 -12.65
C THR A 540 15.72 9.79 -12.08
N LEU A 541 15.70 9.06 -10.96
CA LEU A 541 16.91 8.61 -10.29
C LEU A 541 17.89 7.85 -11.20
N PRO A 542 17.44 6.87 -12.02
CA PRO A 542 18.37 6.16 -12.90
C PRO A 542 19.01 7.07 -13.97
N VAL A 543 18.27 8.08 -14.42
CA VAL A 543 18.75 9.06 -15.42
C VAL A 543 19.77 10.00 -14.80
N ILE A 544 19.48 10.52 -13.61
CA ILE A 544 20.42 11.37 -12.86
C ILE A 544 21.74 10.63 -12.71
N TYR A 545 21.73 9.43 -12.14
CA TYR A 545 22.97 8.67 -11.95
C TYR A 545 23.73 8.46 -13.26
N THR A 546 23.03 8.06 -14.32
CA THR A 546 23.64 7.83 -15.64
C THR A 546 24.30 9.09 -16.24
N LEU A 547 23.68 10.26 -16.08
CA LEU A 547 24.20 11.50 -16.65
C LEU A 547 25.39 12.06 -15.87
N PHE A 548 25.43 11.85 -14.56
CA PHE A 548 26.48 12.37 -13.68
C PHE A 548 27.62 11.37 -13.40
N SER A 549 27.41 10.06 -13.59
CA SER A 549 28.45 9.04 -13.41
C SER A 549 29.64 9.26 -14.36
N PRO A 550 30.88 9.32 -13.87
CA PRO A 550 32.08 9.48 -14.73
C PRO A 550 32.38 8.24 -15.58
N GLU A 551 31.88 7.07 -15.20
CA GLU A 551 32.07 5.79 -15.89
C GLU A 551 31.25 5.68 -17.19
N VAL A 552 30.16 6.45 -17.31
CA VAL A 552 29.31 6.46 -18.50
C VAL A 552 29.95 7.29 -19.60
N SER A 553 30.06 6.70 -20.80
CA SER A 553 30.70 7.34 -21.94
C SER A 553 29.97 8.63 -22.38
N THR A 554 30.72 9.63 -22.86
CA THR A 554 30.15 10.86 -23.44
C THR A 554 29.17 10.57 -24.59
N ARG A 555 29.37 9.47 -25.32
CA ARG A 555 28.46 9.03 -26.39
C ARG A 555 27.11 8.61 -25.82
N ASP A 556 27.10 7.77 -24.78
CA ASP A 556 25.88 7.25 -24.17
C ASP A 556 25.11 8.37 -23.45
N LYS A 557 25.81 9.24 -22.71
CA LYS A 557 25.19 10.46 -22.12
C LYS A 557 24.50 11.31 -23.19
N LYS A 558 25.12 11.50 -24.35
CA LYS A 558 24.51 12.24 -25.49
C LYS A 558 23.30 11.52 -26.09
N ILE A 559 23.19 10.21 -25.99
CA ILE A 559 21.99 9.47 -26.43
C ILE A 559 20.84 9.77 -25.46
N VAL A 560 21.07 9.62 -24.15
CA VAL A 560 20.07 9.91 -23.11
C VAL A 560 19.61 11.38 -23.16
N ILE A 561 20.55 12.34 -23.24
CA ILE A 561 20.23 13.78 -23.38
C ILE A 561 19.39 14.09 -24.63
N ARG A 562 19.56 13.32 -25.72
CA ARG A 562 18.76 13.50 -26.95
C ARG A 562 17.37 12.89 -26.85
N ALA A 563 17.18 11.93 -25.95
CA ALA A 563 15.91 11.26 -25.74
C ALA A 563 15.01 12.01 -24.76
N LEU A 564 15.59 12.69 -23.75
CA LEU A 564 14.84 13.47 -22.77
C LEU A 564 14.00 14.58 -23.44
N GLY A 565 12.71 14.60 -23.14
CA GLY A 565 11.72 15.54 -23.69
C GLY A 565 11.26 15.20 -25.12
N ASN A 566 11.74 14.09 -25.70
CA ASN A 566 11.33 13.67 -27.04
C ASN A 566 10.08 12.78 -26.98
N ARG A 567 8.92 13.35 -27.25
CA ARG A 567 7.63 12.61 -27.27
C ARG A 567 7.49 11.55 -28.37
N ARG A 568 8.45 11.45 -29.31
CA ARG A 568 8.42 10.53 -30.46
C ARG A 568 9.57 9.52 -30.45
N LEU A 569 9.82 8.89 -29.29
CA LEU A 569 10.84 7.84 -29.17
C LEU A 569 10.42 6.56 -29.89
N LYS A 570 11.25 6.14 -30.85
CA LYS A 570 11.17 4.84 -31.52
C LYS A 570 11.58 3.71 -30.56
N ASP A 571 11.04 2.51 -30.75
CA ASP A 571 11.35 1.35 -29.92
C ASP A 571 12.84 1.01 -29.85
N SER A 572 13.56 1.17 -30.96
CA SER A 572 15.01 0.98 -30.99
C SER A 572 15.76 1.97 -30.09
N ALA A 573 15.26 3.21 -29.97
CA ALA A 573 15.83 4.20 -29.07
C ALA A 573 15.51 3.88 -27.61
N ARG A 574 14.29 3.41 -27.33
CA ARG A 574 13.88 2.94 -25.99
C ARG A 574 14.77 1.79 -25.52
N ALA A 575 14.95 0.76 -26.36
CA ALA A 575 15.82 -0.38 -26.05
C ALA A 575 17.28 0.05 -25.79
N GLU A 576 17.80 1.01 -26.57
CA GLU A 576 19.14 1.54 -26.37
C GLU A 576 19.27 2.34 -25.07
N ILE A 577 18.23 3.08 -24.68
CA ILE A 577 18.20 3.79 -23.40
C ILE A 577 18.18 2.79 -22.25
N SER A 578 17.32 1.76 -22.26
CA SER A 578 17.33 0.68 -21.26
C SER A 578 18.71 0.04 -21.13
N ARG A 579 19.39 -0.22 -22.27
CA ARG A 579 20.76 -0.74 -22.27
C ARG A 579 21.72 0.20 -21.55
N ILE A 580 21.67 1.50 -21.87
CA ILE A 580 22.56 2.51 -21.25
C ILE A 580 22.31 2.63 -19.74
N ILE A 581 21.04 2.65 -19.31
CA ILE A 581 20.65 2.72 -17.90
C ILE A 581 21.11 1.47 -17.13
N TRP A 582 20.99 0.29 -17.73
CA TRP A 582 21.52 -0.94 -17.16
C TRP A 582 23.05 -0.90 -17.08
N GLU A 583 23.71 -0.60 -18.20
CA GLU A 583 25.16 -0.58 -18.27
C GLU A 583 25.81 0.47 -17.40
N SER A 584 25.10 1.54 -17.03
CA SER A 584 25.65 2.57 -16.12
C SER A 584 25.74 2.09 -14.68
N GLY A 585 25.06 1.01 -14.28
CA GLY A 585 24.89 0.61 -12.88
C GLY A 585 23.77 1.39 -12.15
N ALA A 586 22.98 2.19 -12.88
CA ALA A 586 21.93 3.02 -12.30
C ALA A 586 20.80 2.22 -11.63
N ILE A 587 20.54 1.01 -12.10
CA ILE A 587 19.52 0.13 -11.51
C ILE A 587 19.95 -0.27 -10.10
N GLU A 588 21.14 -0.81 -9.94
CA GLU A 588 21.69 -1.23 -8.65
C GLU A 588 21.89 -0.05 -7.70
N PHE A 589 22.34 1.09 -8.22
CA PHE A 589 22.40 2.34 -7.47
C PHE A 589 21.04 2.71 -6.87
N SER A 590 19.96 2.60 -7.65
CA SER A 590 18.61 2.89 -7.17
C SER A 590 18.12 1.84 -6.15
N LEU A 591 18.45 0.56 -6.37
CA LEU A 591 18.08 -0.53 -5.45
C LEU A 591 18.76 -0.42 -4.08
N GLN A 592 19.97 0.16 -4.00
CA GLN A 592 20.64 0.41 -2.73
C GLN A 592 19.81 1.34 -1.81
N PHE A 593 19.06 2.31 -2.36
CA PHE A 593 18.15 3.14 -1.56
C PHE A 593 16.93 2.35 -1.06
N ILE A 594 16.38 1.45 -1.88
CA ILE A 594 15.28 0.56 -1.45
C ILE A 594 15.74 -0.30 -0.29
N ASP A 595 16.91 -0.94 -0.40
CA ASP A 595 17.49 -1.75 0.68
C ASP A 595 17.74 -0.93 1.96
N TYR A 596 18.24 0.31 1.84
CA TYR A 596 18.38 1.21 2.98
C TYR A 596 17.05 1.44 3.71
N TYR A 597 15.98 1.79 2.97
CA TYR A 597 14.67 2.05 3.56
C TYR A 597 14.04 0.79 4.15
N VAL A 598 14.17 -0.38 3.51
CA VAL A 598 13.71 -1.66 4.05
C VAL A 598 14.43 -1.98 5.37
N ARG A 599 15.76 -1.75 5.45
CA ARG A 599 16.52 -1.89 6.69
C ARG A 599 16.10 -0.87 7.75
N ALA A 600 15.81 0.37 7.37
CA ALA A 600 15.33 1.41 8.27
C ALA A 600 13.97 1.05 8.90
N VAL A 601 13.00 0.63 8.08
CA VAL A 601 11.69 0.15 8.55
C VAL A 601 11.85 -1.04 9.50
N ARG A 602 12.68 -2.02 9.16
CA ARG A 602 12.94 -3.15 10.06
C ARG A 602 13.45 -2.67 11.42
N ARG A 603 14.39 -1.72 11.45
CA ARG A 603 14.91 -1.17 12.71
C ARG A 603 13.84 -0.45 13.52
N GLN A 604 13.05 0.42 12.87
CA GLN A 604 11.98 1.18 13.53
C GLN A 604 10.92 0.25 14.12
N TYR A 605 10.49 -0.73 13.34
CA TYR A 605 9.49 -1.70 13.77
C TYR A 605 9.97 -2.53 14.97
N VAL A 606 11.18 -3.08 14.90
CA VAL A 606 11.75 -3.91 15.97
C VAL A 606 12.01 -3.07 17.23
N ARG A 607 12.37 -1.79 17.10
CA ARG A 607 12.70 -0.97 18.27
C ARG A 607 11.46 -0.44 18.98
N HIS A 608 10.48 0.05 18.23
CA HIS A 608 9.40 0.88 18.77
C HIS A 608 8.06 0.14 18.84
N ILE A 609 7.80 -0.77 17.90
CA ILE A 609 6.49 -1.41 17.78
C ILE A 609 6.47 -2.76 18.50
N ASN A 610 7.58 -3.52 18.45
CA ASN A 610 7.75 -4.81 19.17
C ASN A 610 6.64 -5.85 18.92
N GLU A 611 5.99 -5.77 17.76
CA GLU A 611 4.91 -6.67 17.35
C GLU A 611 5.41 -7.97 16.68
N THR A 612 4.47 -8.86 16.32
CA THR A 612 4.81 -10.20 15.81
C THR A 612 5.69 -10.17 14.54
N PRO A 613 6.65 -11.12 14.39
CA PRO A 613 7.49 -11.24 13.20
C PRO A 613 6.71 -11.35 11.88
N THR A 614 5.50 -11.91 11.93
CA THR A 614 4.59 -12.05 10.78
C THR A 614 4.18 -10.69 10.22
N ARG A 615 3.76 -9.77 11.08
CA ARG A 615 3.33 -8.42 10.70
C ARG A 615 4.49 -7.60 10.14
N LEU A 616 5.67 -7.70 10.77
CA LEU A 616 6.91 -7.14 10.22
C LEU A 616 7.17 -7.68 8.81
N LYS A 617 7.09 -8.99 8.61
CA LYS A 617 7.33 -9.61 7.31
C LYS A 617 6.39 -9.07 6.24
N TRP A 618 5.11 -8.85 6.56
CA TRP A 618 4.13 -8.28 5.64
C TRP A 618 4.49 -6.84 5.23
N ILE A 619 4.78 -5.97 6.18
CA ILE A 619 5.19 -4.59 5.90
C ILE A 619 6.47 -4.56 5.04
N LEU A 620 7.46 -5.39 5.38
CA LEU A 620 8.68 -5.49 4.59
C LEU A 620 8.41 -6.03 3.18
N LYS A 621 7.50 -6.98 3.00
CA LYS A 621 7.10 -7.52 1.68
C LYS A 621 6.40 -6.49 0.80
N LEU A 622 5.65 -5.56 1.40
CA LEU A 622 5.04 -4.46 0.66
C LEU A 622 6.10 -3.50 0.10
N MET A 623 7.22 -3.32 0.81
CA MET A 623 8.33 -2.45 0.42
C MET A 623 9.37 -3.12 -0.47
N ASP A 624 9.79 -4.35 -0.12
CA ASP A 624 10.90 -5.03 -0.77
C ASP A 624 10.47 -5.69 -2.08
N ILE A 625 10.56 -4.89 -3.12
CA ILE A 625 10.36 -5.29 -4.52
C ILE A 625 11.67 -5.61 -5.23
N THR A 626 12.81 -5.52 -4.53
CA THR A 626 14.15 -5.65 -5.10
C THR A 626 14.28 -6.93 -5.93
N PRO A 627 13.84 -8.11 -5.46
CA PRO A 627 13.94 -9.32 -6.25
C PRO A 627 13.14 -9.26 -7.56
N LEU A 628 11.95 -8.65 -7.53
CA LEU A 628 11.10 -8.54 -8.72
C LEU A 628 11.74 -7.64 -9.79
N ILE A 629 12.34 -6.52 -9.39
CA ILE A 629 12.97 -5.58 -10.33
C ILE A 629 14.30 -6.14 -10.82
N ASP A 630 15.19 -6.53 -9.91
CA ASP A 630 16.56 -6.94 -10.22
C ASP A 630 16.61 -8.19 -11.10
N ILE A 631 15.87 -9.25 -10.73
CA ILE A 631 15.83 -10.51 -11.50
C ILE A 631 15.44 -10.24 -12.95
N SER A 632 14.54 -9.29 -13.15
CA SER A 632 13.95 -9.02 -14.44
C SER A 632 14.86 -8.21 -15.35
N PHE A 633 15.53 -7.19 -14.80
CA PHE A 633 16.60 -6.51 -15.52
C PHE A 633 17.75 -7.47 -15.86
N ARG A 634 18.16 -8.31 -14.91
CA ARG A 634 19.20 -9.33 -15.14
C ARG A 634 18.84 -10.30 -16.25
N ARG A 635 17.60 -10.79 -16.28
CA ARG A 635 17.13 -11.68 -17.35
C ARG A 635 17.28 -11.02 -18.73
N VAL A 636 16.76 -9.80 -18.88
CA VAL A 636 16.84 -9.05 -20.15
C VAL A 636 18.30 -8.78 -20.54
N ALA A 637 19.12 -8.38 -19.57
CA ALA A 637 20.54 -8.11 -19.80
C ALA A 637 21.31 -9.37 -20.25
N LEU A 638 21.04 -10.52 -19.64
CA LEU A 638 21.63 -11.80 -20.02
C LEU A 638 21.22 -12.19 -21.44
N ASP A 639 19.92 -12.13 -21.76
CA ASP A 639 19.39 -12.47 -23.08
C ASP A 639 19.99 -11.59 -24.18
N ARG A 640 20.18 -10.30 -23.88
CA ARG A 640 20.71 -9.30 -24.83
C ARG A 640 22.23 -9.10 -24.73
N LYS A 641 22.92 -9.88 -23.89
CA LYS A 641 24.38 -9.81 -23.66
C LYS A 641 24.87 -8.41 -23.29
N TRP A 642 24.09 -7.69 -22.48
CA TRP A 642 24.49 -6.39 -21.97
C TRP A 642 25.55 -6.57 -20.89
N ARG A 643 26.57 -5.69 -20.91
CA ARG A 643 27.55 -5.63 -19.81
C ARG A 643 26.92 -4.95 -18.60
N LYS A 644 27.58 -5.04 -17.46
CA LYS A 644 27.21 -4.32 -16.24
C LYS A 644 28.40 -3.54 -15.74
N LEU A 645 28.18 -2.30 -15.31
CA LEU A 645 29.12 -1.56 -14.48
C LEU A 645 28.65 -1.65 -13.03
N GLU A 646 29.61 -1.74 -12.11
CA GLU A 646 29.29 -1.65 -10.69
C GLU A 646 29.00 -0.19 -10.32
N PRO A 647 27.93 0.08 -9.57
CA PRO A 647 27.62 1.44 -9.14
C PRO A 647 28.64 1.92 -8.10
N LEU A 648 28.72 3.24 -7.92
CA LEU A 648 29.36 3.83 -6.75
C LEU A 648 28.55 3.40 -5.51
N PRO A 649 29.21 2.83 -4.47
CA PRO A 649 28.53 2.53 -3.22
C PRO A 649 28.17 3.83 -2.51
N PHE A 650 27.04 3.85 -1.84
CA PHE A 650 26.69 4.96 -0.97
C PHE A 650 27.50 4.95 0.33
N SER A 651 27.82 6.13 0.85
CA SER A 651 28.16 6.28 2.26
C SER A 651 26.87 6.39 3.07
N ASP A 652 26.87 5.83 4.29
CA ASP A 652 25.75 5.98 5.22
C ASP A 652 25.45 7.46 5.50
N ASP A 653 26.49 8.32 5.52
CA ASP A 653 26.35 9.76 5.67
C ASP A 653 25.53 10.40 4.53
N MET A 654 25.84 10.06 3.27
CA MET A 654 25.14 10.62 2.11
C MET A 654 23.67 10.21 2.12
N VAL A 655 23.36 8.95 2.45
CA VAL A 655 21.97 8.49 2.52
C VAL A 655 21.24 9.15 3.69
N GLY A 656 21.89 9.27 4.85
CA GLY A 656 21.33 9.96 6.01
C GLY A 656 21.02 11.44 5.74
N GLU A 657 21.86 12.14 4.98
CA GLU A 657 21.58 13.52 4.55
C GLU A 657 20.38 13.61 3.59
N LEU A 658 20.31 12.72 2.61
CA LEU A 658 19.18 12.68 1.67
C LEU A 658 17.86 12.30 2.36
N ASP A 659 17.90 11.40 3.34
CA ASP A 659 16.74 11.00 4.13
C ASP A 659 16.20 12.15 4.99
N LYS A 660 17.10 12.97 5.56
CA LYS A 660 16.72 14.21 6.27
C LYS A 660 16.00 15.20 5.35
N LEU A 661 16.42 15.34 4.09
CA LEU A 661 15.72 16.20 3.14
C LEU A 661 14.30 15.71 2.82
N ALA A 662 14.05 14.42 3.01
CA ALA A 662 12.75 13.79 2.90
C ALA A 662 11.98 13.79 4.22
N GLU A 663 12.36 14.59 5.22
CA GLU A 663 11.58 14.83 6.44
C GLU A 663 10.74 16.10 6.30
N ARG A 664 9.52 16.07 6.85
CA ARG A 664 8.56 17.19 6.76
C ARG A 664 9.13 18.52 7.22
N GLY A 665 9.80 18.57 8.37
CA GLY A 665 10.39 19.80 8.92
C GLY A 665 11.39 20.42 7.96
N ASN A 666 12.39 19.65 7.53
CA ASN A 666 13.44 20.11 6.62
C ASN A 666 12.89 20.50 5.24
N PHE A 667 11.89 19.76 4.74
CA PHE A 667 11.25 20.09 3.46
C PHE A 667 10.59 21.47 3.51
N LEU A 668 9.84 21.76 4.57
CA LEU A 668 9.17 23.05 4.78
C LEU A 668 10.17 24.19 5.02
N GLU A 669 11.26 23.94 5.75
CA GLU A 669 12.31 24.93 6.01
C GLU A 669 13.11 25.30 4.77
N SER A 670 13.38 24.34 3.88
CA SER A 670 14.19 24.57 2.68
C SER A 670 13.57 25.50 1.63
N ARG A 671 12.39 26.04 1.95
CA ARG A 671 11.61 26.98 1.14
C ARG A 671 11.54 28.40 1.72
N LYS A 672 11.93 28.59 2.99
CA LYS A 672 12.16 29.91 3.58
C LYS A 672 13.47 30.48 3.04
#